data_AF-A0A1I5APN9-F1
#
_entry.id   AF-A0A1I5APN9-F1
#
_cell.length_a   1.000
_cell.length_b   1.000
_cell.length_c   1.000
_cell.angle_alpha   90.00
_cell.angle_beta   90.00
_cell.angle_gamma   90.00
#
_symmetry.space_group_name_H-M   'P 1'
#
loop_
_entity.id
_entity.type
_entity.pdbx_description
1 polymer ?
#
loop_
_entity_poly.entity_id
_entity_poly.type
_entity_poly.pdbx_seq_one_letter_code
_entity_poly.pdbx_strand_id
1 'polypeptide(L)'
;MNRKKYFQNYDDFDEESQSMLWVFQNKVLKKIPQQNNSLAKATQIADKVSNISESLSEVTAWITDEYVDLEAFVLRIKAANRGMNDYQFSYNPQELESNIEHKSVQNKNNGFIQLKIYRNPKIGNVSVKWKDSRITQKIDPRNKKIYYRLHFYYVNSRETAFVLETFLYQDFRDLNILLNYGDVDQYEADYNYFLQNFANAVRNEKSAERLKFIYENIPESILSGISRFVDNEVFFEHLDILSKDDDSDIFKDSSTAVIQIFKAFGNPIPILNYFRENPSKLNRIYYNLDKSSELNGKLLSNRMILANIMLVFSMFSKNVKQKKTAQTFTIGKGFKINSNILEGGIFQNNDDNYRDTFFLQQQKEEQRNVKVIPKEGNPNEQETVITDLDDGAQYHPLDMVYLIDSSGEREVSYFVPAIYIKALADEREWEVVLQNIRIAADIVAVILGLLTLPTGNPYFLLLAIADISLAGADLTIQAFKEEILKYEGGKEFLEAWEKIYVYGGSALIAANIAGGFYLGAARLLTKIAEGEVKNYLKSLVIKVVLETNITNFTEDSIKLLSSGKEAFFDSNYLLRLVPVQRLIDKGVLIISGKATESRSYLKEYVFIYKGEKIAAGSAAEINKKLAGALKAGAKDDEIIAFLDGMERLAKIESGEALDNIYEALKYFNAKIDGKYIVRVSETNCVNVVVAVEEYLKTGKITTALHSKVQDIYELEKIYDAPFLSMGIPSISKVMKEGERGIIFGYRGFDIDGHVFNVIKKDGKLMFIDGQSGKGANLKNGFISFKYLKTN
;
A
#
# COMPACT_ATOMS: atom_id res chain seq x y z
N MET A 1 19.84 34.48 10.04
CA MET A 1 19.19 34.49 8.71
C MET A 1 18.43 35.80 8.52
N ASN A 2 18.53 36.49 7.36
CA ASN A 2 17.72 37.68 7.09
C ASN A 2 16.29 37.25 6.68
N ARG A 3 15.32 37.34 7.60
CA ARG A 3 13.93 36.86 7.38
C ARG A 3 13.31 37.41 6.09
N LYS A 4 13.51 38.70 5.76
CA LYS A 4 12.96 39.28 4.51
C LYS A 4 13.52 38.65 3.23
N LYS A 5 14.80 38.25 3.23
CA LYS A 5 15.45 37.61 2.07
C LYS A 5 15.05 36.13 1.94
N TYR A 6 14.79 35.46 3.06
CA TYR A 6 14.34 34.06 3.09
C TYR A 6 12.99 33.86 2.38
N PHE A 7 11.99 34.70 2.69
CA PHE A 7 10.66 34.59 2.08
C PHE A 7 10.66 34.88 0.57
N GLN A 8 11.63 35.64 0.06
CA GLN A 8 11.78 35.91 -1.39
C GLN A 8 12.22 34.69 -2.21
N ASN A 9 12.68 33.62 -1.54
CA ASN A 9 13.09 32.37 -2.17
C ASN A 9 11.92 31.40 -2.40
N TYR A 10 10.74 31.68 -1.86
CA TYR A 10 9.53 30.87 -2.04
C TYR A 10 8.57 31.57 -3.00
N ASP A 11 8.05 30.83 -3.98
CA ASP A 11 7.22 31.38 -5.06
C ASP A 11 5.70 31.34 -4.73
N ASP A 12 5.34 30.86 -3.54
CA ASP A 12 3.95 30.56 -3.12
C ASP A 12 3.40 31.54 -2.06
N PHE A 13 4.13 32.64 -1.77
CA PHE A 13 3.66 33.74 -0.92
C PHE A 13 2.76 34.69 -1.73
N ASP A 14 1.60 34.23 -2.17
CA ASP A 14 0.61 35.09 -2.84
C ASP A 14 -0.12 36.06 -1.88
N GLU A 15 -0.83 37.04 -2.45
CA GLU A 15 -1.54 38.09 -1.68
C GLU A 15 -2.62 37.50 -0.75
N GLU A 16 -3.24 36.37 -1.13
CA GLU A 16 -4.27 35.70 -0.32
C GLU A 16 -3.67 35.08 0.95
N SER A 17 -2.50 34.44 0.82
CA SER A 17 -1.71 33.90 1.94
C SER A 17 -1.20 35.00 2.88
N GLN A 18 -0.78 36.14 2.32
CA GLN A 18 -0.32 37.30 3.09
C GLN A 18 -1.47 37.95 3.89
N SER A 19 -2.69 37.98 3.33
CA SER A 19 -3.89 38.49 4.01
C SER A 19 -4.28 37.65 5.24
N MET A 20 -4.24 36.30 5.12
CA MET A 20 -4.52 35.39 6.24
C MET A 20 -3.48 35.50 7.37
N LEU A 21 -2.18 35.55 7.04
CA LEU A 21 -1.11 35.73 8.02
C LEU A 21 -1.19 37.08 8.76
N TRP A 22 -1.60 38.14 8.05
CA TRP A 22 -1.79 39.47 8.64
C TRP A 22 -2.97 39.51 9.62
N VAL A 23 -4.05 38.75 9.36
CA VAL A 23 -5.18 38.57 10.30
C VAL A 23 -4.72 37.83 11.57
N PHE A 24 -3.89 36.79 11.41
CA PHE A 24 -3.32 36.03 12.53
C PHE A 24 -2.41 36.90 13.43
N GLN A 25 -1.44 37.62 12.85
CA GLN A 25 -0.54 38.51 13.62
C GLN A 25 -1.31 39.59 14.38
N ASN A 26 -2.37 40.15 13.79
CA ASN A 26 -3.18 41.19 14.44
C ASN A 26 -4.11 40.67 15.55
N LYS A 27 -4.56 39.42 15.48
CA LYS A 27 -5.37 38.78 16.54
C LYS A 27 -4.53 38.32 17.72
N VAL A 28 -3.33 37.79 17.48
CA VAL A 28 -2.42 37.30 18.54
C VAL A 28 -1.80 38.46 19.34
N LEU A 29 -1.66 39.65 18.75
CA LEU A 29 -1.09 40.83 19.43
C LEU A 29 -2.11 41.71 20.19
N LYS A 30 -3.41 41.43 20.12
CA LYS A 30 -4.45 42.17 20.87
C LYS A 30 -5.23 41.25 21.81
N LYS A 31 -4.95 41.32 23.12
CA LYS A 31 -5.85 40.81 24.16
C LYS A 31 -7.20 41.55 24.10
N ILE A 32 -8.29 40.80 23.84
CA ILE A 32 -9.73 40.89 24.25
C ILE A 32 -10.37 42.31 24.37
N PRO A 33 -11.61 42.64 23.89
CA PRO A 33 -12.78 41.78 23.54
C PRO A 33 -13.58 42.15 22.25
N GLN A 34 -14.64 41.35 22.04
CA GLN A 34 -15.94 41.59 21.39
C GLN A 34 -16.23 40.88 20.05
N GLN A 35 -17.27 40.05 20.14
CA GLN A 35 -18.10 39.49 19.08
C GLN A 35 -18.45 40.53 18.00
N ASN A 36 -18.40 40.13 16.73
CA ASN A 36 -19.61 39.95 15.92
C ASN A 36 -19.30 39.72 14.43
N ASN A 37 -20.26 39.05 13.78
CA ASN A 37 -20.55 39.02 12.34
C ASN A 37 -19.94 37.91 11.49
N SER A 38 -20.36 36.67 11.78
CA SER A 38 -20.72 35.71 10.71
C SER A 38 -21.93 34.81 11.05
N LEU A 39 -22.61 35.06 12.19
CA LEU A 39 -23.71 34.22 12.69
C LEU A 39 -24.99 34.26 11.84
N ALA A 40 -25.16 35.21 10.93
CA ALA A 40 -26.47 35.49 10.30
C ALA A 40 -26.91 34.52 9.19
N LYS A 41 -26.07 33.57 8.74
CA LYS A 41 -26.47 32.53 7.77
C LYS A 41 -26.57 31.12 8.37
N ALA A 42 -26.12 30.91 9.61
CA ALA A 42 -26.24 29.63 10.32
C ALA A 42 -27.54 29.53 11.15
N THR A 43 -28.18 30.66 11.48
CA THR A 43 -29.35 30.69 12.37
C THR A 43 -30.61 30.06 11.78
N GLN A 44 -30.77 30.04 10.44
CA GLN A 44 -31.97 29.45 9.83
C GLN A 44 -32.00 27.90 9.82
N ILE A 45 -30.87 27.24 10.10
CA ILE A 45 -30.82 25.77 10.27
C ILE A 45 -30.74 25.41 11.77
N ALA A 46 -30.19 26.30 12.61
CA ALA A 46 -30.09 26.13 14.06
C ALA A 46 -31.44 26.23 14.81
N ASP A 47 -32.47 26.81 14.21
CA ASP A 47 -33.83 26.89 14.79
C ASP A 47 -34.59 25.54 14.78
N LYS A 48 -34.00 24.48 14.21
CA LYS A 48 -34.49 23.09 14.39
C LYS A 48 -33.76 22.30 15.49
N VAL A 49 -32.73 22.86 16.11
CA VAL A 49 -31.84 22.11 17.04
C VAL A 49 -31.66 22.80 18.41
N SER A 50 -32.12 24.04 18.59
CA SER A 50 -32.09 24.73 19.88
C SER A 50 -33.40 24.61 20.66
N ASN A 51 -33.70 23.39 21.13
CA ASN A 51 -34.46 23.18 22.37
C ASN A 51 -34.31 21.72 22.79
N ILE A 52 -34.16 21.50 24.10
CA ILE A 52 -33.91 20.24 24.81
C ILE A 52 -32.41 19.98 25.08
N SER A 53 -31.81 20.85 25.89
CA SER A 53 -30.92 20.37 26.96
C SER A 53 -31.80 19.78 28.07
N GLU A 54 -31.40 18.62 28.60
CA GLU A 54 -32.16 17.78 29.55
C GLU A 54 -33.36 17.07 28.88
N SER A 55 -33.42 15.75 28.73
CA SER A 55 -33.45 14.82 29.85
C SER A 55 -33.09 13.38 29.45
N LEU A 56 -31.96 12.88 29.96
CA LEU A 56 -31.97 11.57 30.61
C LEU A 56 -32.13 11.74 32.14
N SER A 57 -32.19 13.00 32.61
CA SER A 57 -32.34 13.40 34.00
C SER A 57 -33.81 13.41 34.50
N GLU A 58 -34.81 13.23 33.63
CA GLU A 58 -36.23 13.28 34.04
C GLU A 58 -36.98 11.94 33.98
N VAL A 59 -36.30 10.79 33.80
CA VAL A 59 -37.03 9.52 33.84
C VAL A 59 -36.29 8.51 34.72
N THR A 60 -36.59 8.56 36.02
CA THR A 60 -36.15 7.65 37.08
C THR A 60 -36.68 6.20 36.93
N ALA A 61 -37.28 5.83 35.79
CA ALA A 61 -37.98 4.57 35.57
C ALA A 61 -37.48 3.73 34.38
N TRP A 62 -36.35 4.08 33.76
CA TRP A 62 -35.79 3.27 32.66
C TRP A 62 -35.08 2.03 33.19
N ILE A 63 -35.32 0.90 32.54
CA ILE A 63 -34.60 -0.35 32.81
C ILE A 63 -33.26 -0.24 32.09
N THR A 64 -32.17 -0.21 32.87
CA THR A 64 -30.78 -0.07 32.40
C THR A 64 -29.93 -1.29 32.73
N ASP A 65 -30.60 -2.45 32.79
CA ASP A 65 -30.03 -3.71 33.23
C ASP A 65 -29.11 -4.33 32.15
N GLU A 66 -27.99 -4.91 32.59
CA GLU A 66 -27.04 -5.65 31.75
C GLU A 66 -27.53 -7.09 31.46
N TYR A 67 -28.62 -7.51 32.11
CA TYR A 67 -29.32 -8.79 31.92
C TYR A 67 -30.41 -8.70 30.83
N VAL A 68 -30.02 -8.35 29.60
CA VAL A 68 -30.92 -8.29 28.43
C VAL A 68 -30.43 -9.23 27.34
N ASP A 69 -31.31 -10.01 26.73
CA ASP A 69 -30.97 -10.80 25.54
C ASP A 69 -30.80 -9.87 24.32
N LEU A 70 -29.61 -9.25 24.23
CA LEU A 70 -29.27 -8.30 23.18
C LEU A 70 -29.32 -8.92 21.77
N GLU A 71 -28.98 -10.20 21.63
CA GLU A 71 -28.99 -10.91 20.34
C GLU A 71 -30.43 -11.08 19.84
N ALA A 72 -31.31 -11.60 20.70
CA ALA A 72 -32.73 -11.70 20.37
C ALA A 72 -33.32 -10.32 20.06
N PHE A 73 -32.91 -9.29 20.80
CA PHE A 73 -33.42 -7.94 20.61
C PHE A 73 -33.00 -7.32 19.28
N VAL A 74 -31.71 -7.37 18.94
CA VAL A 74 -31.19 -6.90 17.65
C VAL A 74 -31.82 -7.67 16.49
N LEU A 75 -32.01 -8.99 16.65
CA LEU A 75 -32.65 -9.81 15.63
C LEU A 75 -34.13 -9.43 15.39
N ARG A 76 -34.88 -9.07 16.44
CA ARG A 76 -36.25 -8.54 16.31
C ARG A 76 -36.28 -7.23 15.52
N ILE A 77 -35.41 -6.28 15.84
CA ILE A 77 -35.33 -4.99 15.12
C ILE A 77 -34.96 -5.24 13.65
N LYS A 78 -33.93 -6.05 13.41
CA LYS A 78 -33.46 -6.41 12.07
C LYS A 78 -34.54 -7.09 11.23
N ALA A 79 -35.33 -7.99 11.82
CA ALA A 79 -36.43 -8.67 11.15
C ALA A 79 -37.59 -7.71 10.83
N ALA A 80 -37.89 -6.78 11.74
CA ALA A 80 -38.89 -5.73 11.51
C ALA A 80 -38.45 -4.77 10.39
N ASN A 81 -37.16 -4.48 10.25
CA ASN A 81 -36.57 -3.63 9.21
C ASN A 81 -36.42 -4.29 7.82
N ARG A 82 -37.16 -5.37 7.53
CA ARG A 82 -37.13 -6.06 6.20
C ARG A 82 -38.37 -5.80 5.35
N GLY A 83 -39.14 -4.75 5.65
CA GLY A 83 -40.31 -4.32 4.88
C GLY A 83 -41.56 -5.21 5.00
N MET A 84 -41.42 -6.50 5.30
CA MET A 84 -42.53 -7.45 5.47
C MET A 84 -43.41 -7.22 6.71
N ASN A 85 -42.96 -6.37 7.65
CA ASN A 85 -43.62 -6.10 8.94
C ASN A 85 -44.03 -4.62 9.12
N ASP A 86 -44.26 -3.89 8.02
CA ASP A 86 -44.54 -2.43 8.04
C ASP A 86 -43.50 -1.57 8.79
N TYR A 87 -42.30 -2.13 9.03
CA TYR A 87 -41.23 -1.55 9.84
C TYR A 87 -41.64 -1.26 11.29
N GLN A 88 -42.38 -2.16 11.92
CA GLN A 88 -42.74 -2.09 13.33
C GLN A 88 -42.73 -3.47 14.00
N PHE A 89 -42.60 -3.51 15.32
CA PHE A 89 -42.78 -4.74 16.09
C PHE A 89 -43.43 -4.46 17.45
N SER A 90 -44.04 -5.49 18.04
CA SER A 90 -44.59 -5.42 19.39
C SER A 90 -43.46 -5.49 20.41
N TYR A 91 -43.27 -4.42 21.17
CA TYR A 91 -42.24 -4.30 22.18
C TYR A 91 -42.80 -4.62 23.56
N ASN A 92 -42.24 -5.66 24.18
CA ASN A 92 -42.47 -6.04 25.56
C ASN A 92 -41.10 -6.24 26.24
N PRO A 93 -40.69 -5.37 27.18
CA PRO A 93 -39.37 -5.44 27.80
C PRO A 93 -39.14 -6.71 28.63
N GLN A 94 -40.21 -7.32 29.17
CA GLN A 94 -40.11 -8.54 29.99
C GLN A 94 -39.71 -9.77 29.17
N GLU A 95 -40.04 -9.81 27.88
CA GLU A 95 -39.68 -10.92 26.97
C GLU A 95 -38.20 -10.94 26.58
N LEU A 96 -37.45 -9.93 27.01
CA LEU A 96 -36.06 -9.69 26.62
C LEU A 96 -35.13 -9.77 27.83
N GLU A 97 -35.64 -10.21 28.98
CA GLU A 97 -34.84 -10.47 30.17
C GLU A 97 -33.93 -11.68 29.93
N SER A 98 -32.66 -11.56 30.34
CA SER A 98 -31.67 -12.63 30.30
C SER A 98 -31.28 -13.01 31.72
N ASN A 99 -30.79 -14.23 31.92
CA ASN A 99 -30.17 -14.63 33.19
C ASN A 99 -28.64 -14.46 33.17
N ILE A 100 -28.08 -13.98 32.04
CA ILE A 100 -26.65 -13.77 31.82
C ILE A 100 -26.44 -12.32 31.36
N GLU A 101 -25.35 -11.73 31.82
CA GLU A 101 -24.94 -10.37 31.47
C GLU A 101 -24.48 -10.30 30.00
N HIS A 102 -25.10 -9.44 29.19
CA HIS A 102 -24.75 -9.24 27.78
C HIS A 102 -24.30 -7.79 27.58
N LYS A 103 -23.00 -7.59 27.31
CA LYS A 103 -22.40 -6.26 27.06
C LYS A 103 -22.10 -5.95 25.59
N SER A 104 -22.29 -6.96 24.74
CA SER A 104 -21.98 -6.86 23.32
C SER A 104 -22.86 -7.77 22.47
N VAL A 105 -22.93 -7.48 21.18
CA VAL A 105 -23.53 -8.34 20.16
C VAL A 105 -22.51 -8.71 19.09
N GLN A 106 -22.65 -9.90 18.51
CA GLN A 106 -21.75 -10.37 17.46
C GLN A 106 -22.01 -9.62 16.15
N ASN A 107 -20.96 -9.07 15.54
CA ASN A 107 -21.04 -8.45 14.22
C ASN A 107 -20.93 -9.52 13.10
N LYS A 108 -21.11 -9.11 11.83
CA LYS A 108 -21.07 -10.03 10.68
C LYS A 108 -19.70 -10.70 10.44
N ASN A 109 -18.63 -10.19 11.05
CA ASN A 109 -17.24 -10.58 10.81
C ASN A 109 -16.59 -11.29 12.01
N ASN A 110 -17.38 -11.90 12.92
CA ASN A 110 -16.92 -12.50 14.18
C ASN A 110 -16.28 -11.52 15.18
N GLY A 111 -16.43 -10.21 14.99
CA GLY A 111 -16.14 -9.18 15.98
C GLY A 111 -17.33 -8.92 16.91
N PHE A 112 -17.14 -8.05 17.91
CA PHE A 112 -18.14 -7.72 18.91
C PHE A 112 -18.41 -6.21 18.93
N ILE A 113 -19.68 -5.81 18.94
CA ILE A 113 -20.12 -4.41 19.10
C ILE A 113 -20.46 -4.21 20.57
N GLN A 114 -19.78 -3.29 21.26
CA GLN A 114 -20.13 -2.94 22.63
C GLN A 114 -21.45 -2.16 22.62
N LEU A 115 -22.46 -2.68 23.31
CA LEU A 115 -23.83 -2.19 23.19
C LEU A 115 -24.49 -2.12 24.56
N LYS A 116 -24.93 -0.92 24.92
CA LYS A 116 -25.82 -0.69 26.06
C LYS A 116 -27.22 -0.38 25.58
N ILE A 117 -28.22 -0.83 26.32
CA ILE A 117 -29.62 -0.54 26.04
C ILE A 117 -30.28 0.16 27.21
N TYR A 118 -31.11 1.15 26.89
CA TYR A 118 -32.02 1.80 27.82
C TYR A 118 -33.44 1.44 27.35
N ARG A 119 -34.27 0.90 28.25
CA ARG A 119 -35.60 0.40 27.93
C ARG A 119 -36.70 1.10 28.72
N ASN A 120 -37.77 1.52 28.05
CA ASN A 120 -39.00 1.97 28.70
C ASN A 120 -39.83 0.73 29.12
N PRO A 121 -40.32 0.63 30.36
CA PRO A 121 -41.10 -0.53 30.82
C PRO A 121 -42.46 -0.68 30.12
N LYS A 122 -42.93 0.35 29.40
CA LYS A 122 -44.23 0.34 28.72
C LYS A 122 -44.27 -0.64 27.55
N ILE A 123 -45.34 -1.42 27.47
CA ILE A 123 -45.62 -2.32 26.34
C ILE A 123 -46.30 -1.53 25.23
N GLY A 124 -45.90 -1.75 23.97
CA GLY A 124 -46.52 -1.11 22.81
C GLY A 124 -45.81 -1.42 21.50
N ASN A 125 -46.38 -1.00 20.37
CA ASN A 125 -45.73 -1.16 19.07
C ASN A 125 -44.67 -0.06 18.89
N VAL A 126 -43.51 -0.44 18.35
CA VAL A 126 -42.37 0.46 18.11
C VAL A 126 -42.07 0.53 16.62
N SER A 127 -41.86 1.74 16.10
CA SER A 127 -41.39 1.92 14.72
C SER A 127 -39.88 1.70 14.65
N VAL A 128 -39.45 0.97 13.63
CA VAL A 128 -38.05 0.76 13.27
C VAL A 128 -37.73 1.36 11.89
N LYS A 129 -38.54 2.29 11.39
CA LYS A 129 -38.19 3.04 10.17
C LYS A 129 -37.02 3.98 10.50
N TRP A 130 -36.01 4.02 9.63
CA TRP A 130 -34.87 4.92 9.80
C TRP A 130 -35.31 6.38 10.02
N LYS A 131 -36.22 6.87 9.18
CA LYS A 131 -36.77 8.23 9.25
C LYS A 131 -37.54 8.56 10.54
N ASP A 132 -38.00 7.53 11.27
CA ASP A 132 -38.72 7.70 12.53
C ASP A 132 -37.75 7.58 13.72
N SER A 133 -36.56 7.02 13.52
CA SER A 133 -35.50 6.94 14.52
C SER A 133 -34.74 8.27 14.64
N ARG A 134 -34.08 8.48 15.78
CA ARG A 134 -33.25 9.67 16.00
C ARG A 134 -31.85 9.26 16.42
N ILE A 135 -30.85 9.81 15.74
CA ILE A 135 -29.45 9.72 16.15
C ILE A 135 -29.13 10.86 17.12
N THR A 136 -28.39 10.56 18.19
CA THR A 136 -27.74 11.60 18.99
C THR A 136 -26.31 11.21 19.31
N GLN A 137 -25.38 12.18 19.22
CA GLN A 137 -24.01 12.04 19.70
C GLN A 137 -23.78 12.97 20.89
N LYS A 138 -23.11 12.48 21.92
CA LYS A 138 -22.59 13.31 23.01
C LYS A 138 -21.10 13.06 23.16
N ILE A 139 -20.29 14.10 22.94
CA ILE A 139 -18.86 14.11 23.24
C ILE A 139 -18.72 14.75 24.61
N ASP A 140 -18.21 14.00 25.59
CA ASP A 140 -17.97 14.46 26.97
C ASP A 140 -16.47 14.37 27.28
N PRO A 141 -15.68 15.39 26.88
CA PRO A 141 -14.23 15.37 27.05
C PRO A 141 -13.81 15.36 28.52
N ARG A 142 -14.66 15.89 29.42
CA ARG A 142 -14.36 15.94 30.86
C ARG A 142 -14.30 14.54 31.46
N ASN A 143 -15.23 13.69 31.06
CA ASN A 143 -15.30 12.30 31.51
C ASN A 143 -14.60 11.32 30.56
N LYS A 144 -13.95 11.81 29.50
CA LYS A 144 -13.33 11.02 28.43
C LYS A 144 -14.27 9.95 27.87
N LYS A 145 -15.50 10.36 27.55
CA LYS A 145 -16.52 9.46 26.98
C LYS A 145 -17.18 10.09 25.77
N ILE A 146 -17.44 9.25 24.76
CA ILE A 146 -18.33 9.60 23.65
C ILE A 146 -19.47 8.59 23.65
N TYR A 147 -20.68 9.09 23.44
CA TYR A 147 -21.89 8.27 23.38
C TYR A 147 -22.53 8.46 22.02
N TYR A 148 -22.82 7.37 21.34
CA TYR A 148 -23.58 7.34 20.09
C TYR A 148 -24.87 6.59 20.36
N ARG A 149 -26.01 7.25 20.10
CA ARG A 149 -27.32 6.71 20.50
C ARG A 149 -28.28 6.70 19.34
N LEU A 150 -28.99 5.58 19.20
CA LEU A 150 -30.11 5.43 18.29
C LEU A 150 -31.40 5.28 19.10
N HIS A 151 -32.29 6.25 18.97
CA HIS A 151 -33.55 6.33 19.71
C HIS A 151 -34.68 5.78 18.84
N PHE A 152 -35.48 4.88 19.44
CA PHE A 152 -36.67 4.30 18.82
C PHE A 152 -37.92 4.72 19.59
N TYR A 153 -39.02 4.97 18.89
CA TYR A 153 -40.23 5.56 19.45
C TYR A 153 -41.43 4.64 19.28
N TYR A 154 -42.36 4.71 20.23
CA TYR A 154 -43.65 4.05 20.06
C TYR A 154 -44.39 4.62 18.83
N VAL A 155 -45.09 3.75 18.11
CA VAL A 155 -45.86 4.12 16.92
C VAL A 155 -46.87 5.22 17.28
N ASN A 156 -46.92 6.27 16.46
CA ASN A 156 -47.76 7.46 16.67
C ASN A 156 -47.48 8.23 17.98
N SER A 157 -46.28 8.09 18.56
CA SER A 157 -45.86 8.79 19.77
C SER A 157 -44.49 9.45 19.60
N ARG A 158 -44.22 10.49 20.40
CA ARG A 158 -42.87 11.06 20.58
C ARG A 158 -42.13 10.45 21.78
N GLU A 159 -42.78 9.55 22.50
CA GLU A 159 -42.20 8.84 23.64
C GLU A 159 -41.21 7.78 23.14
N THR A 160 -39.98 7.85 23.63
CA THR A 160 -38.93 6.88 23.32
C THR A 160 -39.24 5.55 24.00
N ALA A 161 -39.25 4.48 23.21
CA ALA A 161 -39.44 3.11 23.67
C ALA A 161 -38.13 2.51 24.17
N PHE A 162 -37.05 2.67 23.40
CA PHE A 162 -35.72 2.25 23.82
C PHE A 162 -34.63 3.04 23.10
N VAL A 163 -33.43 3.00 23.67
CA VAL A 163 -32.22 3.61 23.11
C VAL A 163 -31.14 2.56 23.05
N LEU A 164 -30.53 2.40 21.88
CA LEU A 164 -29.30 1.64 21.69
C LEU A 164 -28.12 2.61 21.78
N GLU A 165 -27.14 2.31 22.63
CA GLU A 165 -25.97 3.16 22.88
C GLU A 165 -24.67 2.39 22.65
N THR A 166 -23.77 2.97 21.85
CA THR A 166 -22.39 2.51 21.69
C THR A 166 -21.41 3.59 22.13
N PHE A 167 -20.16 3.19 22.34
CA PHE A 167 -19.10 4.08 22.85
C PHE A 167 -18.02 4.42 21.81
N LEU A 168 -17.99 3.68 20.71
CA LEU A 168 -17.09 3.91 19.58
C LEU A 168 -17.92 4.20 18.32
N TYR A 169 -17.38 5.05 17.45
CA TYR A 169 -18.03 5.36 16.18
C TYR A 169 -18.15 4.13 15.29
N GLN A 170 -17.10 3.29 15.24
CA GLN A 170 -17.12 2.08 14.44
C GLN A 170 -18.20 1.10 14.92
N ASP A 171 -18.35 0.93 16.24
CA ASP A 171 -19.44 0.15 16.82
C ASP A 171 -20.82 0.70 16.43
N PHE A 172 -20.97 2.03 16.38
CA PHE A 172 -22.20 2.65 15.92
C PHE A 172 -22.49 2.36 14.44
N ARG A 173 -21.47 2.46 13.57
CA ARG A 173 -21.59 2.12 12.14
C ARG A 173 -21.95 0.65 11.94
N ASP A 174 -21.22 -0.24 12.59
CA ASP A 174 -21.44 -1.68 12.54
C ASP A 174 -22.84 -2.07 13.04
N LEU A 175 -23.33 -1.40 14.07
CA LEU A 175 -24.70 -1.58 14.57
C LEU A 175 -25.74 -1.20 13.50
N ASN A 176 -25.58 -0.07 12.81
CA ASN A 176 -26.51 0.33 11.74
C ASN A 176 -26.51 -0.67 10.58
N ILE A 177 -25.34 -1.18 10.20
CA ILE A 177 -25.19 -2.24 9.19
C ILE A 177 -25.84 -3.54 9.66
N LEU A 178 -25.68 -3.91 10.94
CA LEU A 178 -26.27 -5.11 11.54
C LEU A 178 -27.80 -5.04 11.55
N LEU A 179 -28.36 -3.86 11.81
CA LEU A 179 -29.80 -3.57 11.80
C LEU A 179 -30.40 -3.43 10.39
N ASN A 180 -29.61 -3.57 9.33
CA ASN A 180 -29.96 -3.35 7.92
C ASN A 180 -30.32 -1.89 7.56
N TYR A 181 -29.82 -0.88 8.28
CA TYR A 181 -29.94 0.52 7.86
C TYR A 181 -28.89 0.93 6.84
N GLY A 182 -27.80 0.17 6.72
CA GLY A 182 -26.66 0.52 5.87
C GLY A 182 -25.58 1.23 6.67
N ASP A 183 -24.59 1.77 5.96
CA ASP A 183 -23.47 2.49 6.54
C ASP A 183 -23.80 3.98 6.63
N VAL A 184 -23.75 4.55 7.83
CA VAL A 184 -24.13 5.94 8.09
C VAL A 184 -23.25 6.96 7.35
N ASP A 185 -22.01 6.60 7.03
CA ASP A 185 -21.10 7.46 6.25
C ASP A 185 -21.58 7.65 4.79
N GLN A 186 -22.45 6.78 4.28
CA GLN A 186 -23.01 6.89 2.93
C GLN A 186 -24.23 7.84 2.86
N TYR A 187 -24.73 8.30 4.00
CA TYR A 187 -25.88 9.21 4.08
C TYR A 187 -25.41 10.61 4.47
N GLU A 188 -25.41 11.54 3.50
CA GLU A 188 -24.84 12.89 3.64
C GLU A 188 -25.34 13.65 4.89
N ALA A 189 -26.63 13.55 5.21
CA ALA A 189 -27.20 14.24 6.38
C ALA A 189 -26.66 13.69 7.70
N ASP A 190 -26.53 12.36 7.82
CA ASP A 190 -26.06 11.69 9.03
C ASP A 190 -24.54 11.89 9.20
N TYR A 191 -23.78 11.76 8.11
CA TYR A 191 -22.36 12.09 8.08
C TYR A 191 -22.10 13.54 8.52
N ASN A 192 -22.83 14.51 7.95
CA ASN A 192 -22.69 15.92 8.30
C ASN A 192 -23.07 16.22 9.75
N TYR A 193 -24.01 15.46 10.34
CA TYR A 193 -24.37 15.58 11.75
C TYR A 193 -23.18 15.24 12.67
N PHE A 194 -22.53 14.09 12.45
CA PHE A 194 -21.34 13.70 13.23
C PHE A 194 -20.18 14.67 13.02
N LEU A 195 -19.94 15.06 11.77
CA LEU A 195 -18.90 15.99 11.40
C LEU A 195 -19.03 17.34 12.14
N GLN A 196 -20.24 17.90 12.19
CA GLN A 196 -20.50 19.15 12.91
C GLN A 196 -20.32 19.01 14.42
N ASN A 197 -20.73 17.90 15.01
CA ASN A 197 -20.57 17.66 16.46
C ASN A 197 -19.10 17.57 16.86
N PHE A 198 -18.28 16.86 16.09
CA PHE A 198 -16.84 16.82 16.32
C PHE A 198 -16.19 18.19 16.10
N ALA A 199 -16.55 18.90 15.03
CA ALA A 199 -16.07 20.27 14.79
C ALA A 199 -16.45 21.24 15.93
N ASN A 200 -17.64 21.09 16.51
CA ASN A 200 -18.07 21.86 17.67
C ASN A 200 -17.28 21.51 18.94
N ALA A 201 -17.01 20.23 19.18
CA ALA A 201 -16.19 19.79 20.31
C ALA A 201 -14.76 20.35 20.21
N VAL A 202 -14.17 20.30 19.02
CA VAL A 202 -12.85 20.88 18.73
C VAL A 202 -12.85 22.39 18.98
N ARG A 203 -13.79 23.16 18.41
CA ARG A 203 -13.82 24.63 18.55
C ARG A 203 -13.93 25.13 19.99
N ASN A 204 -14.61 24.38 20.85
CA ASN A 204 -14.99 24.82 22.18
C ASN A 204 -14.04 24.33 23.30
N GLU A 205 -13.05 23.49 22.99
CA GLU A 205 -12.14 22.92 23.97
C GLU A 205 -10.76 23.61 23.94
N LYS A 206 -10.14 23.76 25.10
CA LYS A 206 -8.84 24.44 25.29
C LYS A 206 -7.89 23.70 26.23
N SER A 207 -8.36 22.67 26.93
CA SER A 207 -7.51 21.81 27.76
C SER A 207 -6.76 20.81 26.88
N ALA A 208 -5.44 20.72 27.04
CA ALA A 208 -4.58 19.79 26.31
C ALA A 208 -5.07 18.34 26.44
N GLU A 209 -5.34 17.88 27.66
CA GLU A 209 -5.82 16.51 27.94
C GLU A 209 -7.14 16.21 27.21
N ARG A 210 -8.04 17.18 27.15
CA ARG A 210 -9.36 17.01 26.53
C ARG A 210 -9.30 17.13 25.01
N LEU A 211 -8.49 18.05 24.49
CA LEU A 211 -8.19 18.13 23.06
C LEU A 211 -7.58 16.83 22.57
N LYS A 212 -6.59 16.29 23.31
CA LYS A 212 -6.00 14.99 23.03
C LYS A 212 -7.08 13.91 22.91
N PHE A 213 -7.94 13.78 23.93
CA PHE A 213 -9.05 12.83 23.91
C PHE A 213 -9.98 13.02 22.69
N ILE A 214 -10.35 14.26 22.36
CA ILE A 214 -11.23 14.53 21.21
C ILE A 214 -10.56 14.04 19.92
N TYR A 215 -9.34 14.52 19.61
CA TYR A 215 -8.64 14.20 18.36
C TYR A 215 -8.34 12.72 18.19
N GLU A 216 -7.98 12.01 19.28
CA GLU A 216 -7.74 10.56 19.24
C GLU A 216 -9.01 9.73 19.00
N ASN A 217 -10.20 10.33 19.21
CA ASN A 217 -11.48 9.67 19.02
C ASN A 217 -12.28 10.20 17.82
N ILE A 218 -11.72 11.11 17.02
CA ILE A 218 -12.33 11.49 15.74
C ILE A 218 -12.07 10.34 14.75
N PRO A 219 -13.12 9.75 14.14
CA PRO A 219 -12.95 8.74 13.10
C PRO A 219 -12.23 9.32 11.88
N GLU A 220 -11.36 8.55 11.24
CA GLU A 220 -10.60 9.00 10.07
C GLU A 220 -11.52 9.50 8.94
N SER A 221 -12.67 8.84 8.72
CA SER A 221 -13.67 9.25 7.73
C SER A 221 -14.26 10.64 8.01
N ILE A 222 -14.38 11.04 9.28
CA ILE A 222 -14.89 12.34 9.71
C ILE A 222 -13.77 13.39 9.73
N LEU A 223 -12.56 13.00 10.15
CA LEU A 223 -11.43 13.88 10.39
C LEU A 223 -11.10 14.78 9.18
N SER A 224 -11.08 14.19 7.99
CA SER A 224 -10.81 14.88 6.73
C SER A 224 -11.81 16.01 6.41
N GLY A 225 -13.02 15.94 6.96
CA GLY A 225 -14.07 16.94 6.77
C GLY A 225 -14.01 18.10 7.77
N ILE A 226 -13.25 17.99 8.87
CA ILE A 226 -13.33 18.94 10.00
C ILE A 226 -12.97 20.36 9.57
N SER A 227 -12.01 20.53 8.66
CA SER A 227 -11.60 21.83 8.11
C SER A 227 -12.71 22.61 7.40
N ARG A 228 -13.83 21.96 7.03
CA ARG A 228 -15.02 22.66 6.50
C ARG A 228 -15.72 23.53 7.54
N PHE A 229 -15.51 23.24 8.83
CA PHE A 229 -16.21 23.86 9.96
C PHE A 229 -15.27 24.46 11.02
N VAL A 230 -13.95 24.24 10.87
CA VAL A 230 -12.92 24.68 11.82
C VAL A 230 -11.82 25.41 11.05
N ASP A 231 -11.57 26.66 11.42
CA ASP A 231 -10.56 27.50 10.80
C ASP A 231 -9.14 27.03 11.15
N ASN A 232 -8.18 27.29 10.27
CA ASN A 232 -6.77 26.88 10.44
C ASN A 232 -6.15 27.44 11.73
N GLU A 233 -6.55 28.63 12.16
CA GLU A 233 -6.07 29.27 13.39
C GLU A 233 -6.38 28.43 14.63
N VAL A 234 -7.54 27.76 14.67
CA VAL A 234 -7.92 26.88 15.78
C VAL A 234 -6.99 25.67 15.82
N PHE A 235 -6.68 25.08 14.67
CA PHE A 235 -5.72 23.97 14.60
C PHE A 235 -4.31 24.38 15.02
N PHE A 236 -3.81 25.55 14.59
CA PHE A 236 -2.50 26.05 15.02
C PHE A 236 -2.45 26.32 16.53
N GLU A 237 -3.54 26.82 17.11
CA GLU A 237 -3.67 27.00 18.55
C GLU A 237 -3.62 25.65 19.29
N HIS A 238 -4.32 24.63 18.78
CA HIS A 238 -4.32 23.30 19.39
C HIS A 238 -2.96 22.61 19.31
N LEU A 239 -2.25 22.74 18.18
CA LEU A 239 -0.87 22.26 18.05
C LEU A 239 0.05 22.91 19.10
N ASP A 240 -0.10 24.21 19.33
CA ASP A 240 0.67 24.94 20.35
C ASP A 240 0.30 24.48 21.77
N ILE A 241 -0.99 24.28 22.07
CA ILE A 241 -1.46 23.78 23.36
C ILE A 241 -0.91 22.38 23.67
N LEU A 242 -1.04 21.44 22.73
CA LEU A 242 -0.59 20.05 22.92
C LEU A 242 0.93 19.98 23.03
N SER A 243 1.65 20.68 22.16
CA SER A 243 3.12 20.70 22.23
C SER A 243 3.61 21.31 23.54
N LYS A 244 2.95 22.36 24.05
CA LYS A 244 3.29 22.97 25.35
C LYS A 244 3.05 22.05 26.54
N ASP A 245 2.01 21.22 26.47
CA ASP A 245 1.70 20.28 27.54
C ASP A 245 2.75 19.17 27.62
N ASP A 246 3.26 18.70 26.47
CA ASP A 246 4.29 17.67 26.40
C ASP A 246 5.67 18.16 26.91
N ASP A 247 5.99 19.46 26.83
CA ASP A 247 7.20 20.02 27.49
C ASP A 247 7.19 19.83 29.02
N SER A 248 6.01 19.77 29.62
CA SER A 248 5.86 19.82 31.08
C SER A 248 6.15 18.49 31.77
N ASP A 249 6.08 17.36 31.04
CA ASP A 249 6.23 16.02 31.58
C ASP A 249 6.56 15.00 30.48
N ILE A 250 7.65 14.25 30.65
CA ILE A 250 8.10 13.18 29.75
C ILE A 250 7.11 12.00 29.64
N PHE A 251 6.14 11.88 30.56
CA PHE A 251 5.09 10.87 30.51
C PHE A 251 3.84 11.33 29.74
N LYS A 252 3.74 12.62 29.40
CA LYS A 252 2.72 13.13 28.50
C LYS A 252 3.17 12.95 27.06
N ASP A 253 2.25 12.46 26.26
CA ASP A 253 2.51 12.13 24.87
C ASP A 253 1.24 12.45 24.08
N SER A 254 1.25 13.58 23.39
CA SER A 254 0.15 14.04 22.55
C SER A 254 0.38 13.73 21.08
N SER A 255 1.35 12.86 20.75
CA SER A 255 1.82 12.62 19.40
C SER A 255 0.69 12.21 18.44
N THR A 256 -0.15 11.27 18.86
CA THR A 256 -1.29 10.83 18.04
C THR A 256 -2.26 11.97 17.75
N ALA A 257 -2.65 12.75 18.76
CA ALA A 257 -3.52 13.91 18.57
C ALA A 257 -2.90 14.99 17.65
N VAL A 258 -1.60 15.25 17.79
CA VAL A 258 -0.86 16.17 16.91
C VAL A 258 -0.90 15.70 15.46
N ILE A 259 -0.65 14.42 15.20
CA ILE A 259 -0.75 13.85 13.84
C ILE A 259 -2.18 13.95 13.31
N GLN A 260 -3.20 13.70 14.13
CA GLN A 260 -4.60 13.86 13.71
C GLN A 260 -4.96 15.31 13.36
N ILE A 261 -4.39 16.30 14.05
CA ILE A 261 -4.56 17.71 13.67
C ILE A 261 -3.96 17.98 12.29
N PHE A 262 -2.76 17.45 12.00
CA PHE A 262 -2.14 17.60 10.69
C PHE A 262 -2.98 17.02 9.55
N LYS A 263 -3.64 15.89 9.79
CA LYS A 263 -4.59 15.25 8.86
C LYS A 263 -5.91 16.02 8.71
N ALA A 264 -6.34 16.74 9.75
CA ALA A 264 -7.56 17.52 9.73
C ALA A 264 -7.46 18.80 8.89
N PHE A 265 -6.25 19.33 8.66
CA PHE A 265 -6.08 20.49 7.81
C PHE A 265 -6.48 20.19 6.37
N GLY A 266 -7.32 21.06 5.79
CA GLY A 266 -7.81 20.93 4.43
C GLY A 266 -7.00 21.67 3.37
N ASN A 267 -5.89 22.34 3.70
CA ASN A 267 -5.01 22.99 2.74
C ASN A 267 -3.57 23.06 3.27
N PRO A 268 -2.56 22.56 2.53
CA PRO A 268 -1.16 22.53 2.99
C PRO A 268 -0.47 23.90 2.98
N ILE A 269 -0.90 24.84 2.13
CA ILE A 269 -0.21 26.12 1.92
C ILE A 269 -0.22 27.01 3.18
N PRO A 270 -1.37 27.23 3.87
CA PRO A 270 -1.39 27.97 5.13
C PRO A 270 -0.48 27.38 6.21
N ILE A 271 -0.35 26.05 6.26
CA ILE A 271 0.47 25.33 7.24
C ILE A 271 1.94 25.58 7.00
N LEU A 272 2.40 25.41 5.75
CA LEU A 272 3.77 25.71 5.36
C LEU A 272 4.12 27.17 5.64
N ASN A 273 3.24 28.09 5.29
CA ASN A 273 3.47 29.51 5.51
C ASN A 273 3.56 29.84 7.00
N TYR A 274 2.66 29.28 7.82
CA TYR A 274 2.72 29.41 9.28
C TYR A 274 4.05 28.91 9.86
N PHE A 275 4.52 27.72 9.47
CA PHE A 275 5.77 27.16 10.00
C PHE A 275 7.03 27.76 9.37
N ARG A 276 6.96 28.38 8.20
CA ARG A 276 8.04 29.23 7.65
C ARG A 276 8.23 30.50 8.48
N GLU A 277 7.15 31.06 9.03
CA GLU A 277 7.24 32.22 9.93
C GLU A 277 7.58 31.83 11.37
N ASN A 278 7.23 30.59 11.77
CA ASN A 278 7.35 30.09 13.14
C ASN A 278 8.10 28.75 13.22
N PRO A 279 9.35 28.65 12.73
CA PRO A 279 10.08 27.37 12.69
C PRO A 279 10.35 26.74 14.05
N SER A 280 10.61 27.54 15.09
CA SER A 280 10.71 27.07 16.48
C SER A 280 9.47 26.28 16.93
N LYS A 281 8.27 26.64 16.46
CA LYS A 281 7.05 25.87 16.78
C LYS A 281 7.03 24.50 16.09
N LEU A 282 7.47 24.43 14.83
CA LEU A 282 7.59 23.15 14.13
C LEU A 282 8.65 22.25 14.79
N ASN A 283 9.76 22.85 15.22
CA ASN A 283 10.83 22.12 15.89
C ASN A 283 10.41 21.62 17.27
N ARG A 284 9.66 22.41 18.02
CA ARG A 284 9.05 21.97 19.27
C ARG A 284 8.15 20.77 19.06
N ILE A 285 7.23 20.85 18.09
CA ILE A 285 6.39 19.71 17.74
C ILE A 285 7.28 18.49 17.44
N TYR A 286 8.24 18.64 16.52
CA TYR A 286 9.14 17.55 16.12
C TYR A 286 9.86 16.89 17.30
N TYR A 287 10.46 17.66 18.21
CA TYR A 287 11.21 17.10 19.33
C TYR A 287 10.31 16.49 20.42
N ASN A 288 9.10 17.01 20.59
CA ASN A 288 8.12 16.49 21.54
C ASN A 288 7.40 15.23 21.03
N LEU A 289 7.39 15.00 19.71
CA LEU A 289 6.92 13.72 19.18
C LEU A 289 7.83 12.61 19.69
N ASP A 290 7.23 11.67 20.39
CA ASP A 290 7.87 10.49 20.95
C ASP A 290 7.15 9.22 20.48
N LYS A 291 7.78 8.07 20.67
CA LYS A 291 7.28 6.75 20.29
C LYS A 291 6.95 6.64 18.79
N SER A 292 6.20 5.61 18.48
CA SER A 292 5.81 5.25 17.14
C SER A 292 4.31 5.01 17.08
N SER A 293 3.70 5.39 15.97
CA SER A 293 2.32 5.01 15.67
C SER A 293 2.33 3.87 14.66
N GLU A 294 1.37 2.96 14.82
CA GLU A 294 1.13 1.93 13.82
C GLU A 294 0.49 2.59 12.60
N LEU A 295 1.17 2.47 11.48
CA LEU A 295 0.70 2.92 10.18
C LEU A 295 0.85 1.71 9.24
N ASN A 296 -0.26 1.17 8.73
CA ASN A 296 -0.25 -0.01 7.84
C ASN A 296 0.20 -1.36 8.45
N GLY A 297 0.04 -1.59 9.74
CA GLY A 297 0.66 -2.76 10.38
C GLY A 297 2.18 -2.64 10.53
N LYS A 298 2.75 -1.46 10.23
CA LYS A 298 4.16 -1.13 10.44
C LYS A 298 4.28 -0.02 11.48
N LEU A 299 5.21 -0.19 12.40
CA LEU A 299 5.47 0.78 13.45
C LEU A 299 6.44 1.85 12.91
N LEU A 300 5.97 3.10 12.78
CA LEU A 300 6.80 4.23 12.33
C LEU A 300 6.92 5.28 13.43
N SER A 301 8.11 5.88 13.58
CA SER A 301 8.29 6.96 14.56
C SER A 301 7.38 8.13 14.22
N ASN A 302 6.79 8.76 15.24
CA ASN A 302 5.89 9.90 15.03
C ASN A 302 6.62 11.09 14.37
N ARG A 303 7.93 11.22 14.62
CA ARG A 303 8.81 12.19 13.94
C ARG A 303 8.92 11.96 12.45
N MET A 304 9.05 10.69 12.03
CA MET A 304 9.05 10.32 10.61
C MET A 304 7.68 10.57 9.97
N ILE A 305 6.59 10.31 10.68
CA ILE A 305 5.23 10.61 10.19
C ILE A 305 5.10 12.12 9.94
N LEU A 306 5.48 12.97 10.89
CA LEU A 306 5.49 14.42 10.71
C LEU A 306 6.37 14.86 9.52
N ALA A 307 7.57 14.29 9.41
CA ALA A 307 8.48 14.58 8.30
C ALA A 307 7.88 14.21 6.94
N ASN A 308 7.18 13.07 6.84
CA ASN A 308 6.45 12.68 5.64
C ASN A 308 5.32 13.65 5.32
N ILE A 309 4.55 14.09 6.32
CA ILE A 309 3.50 15.12 6.13
C ILE A 309 4.13 16.41 5.59
N MET A 310 5.24 16.88 6.19
CA MET A 310 5.93 18.08 5.72
C MET A 310 6.52 17.92 4.32
N LEU A 311 7.04 16.73 3.99
CA LEU A 311 7.49 16.39 2.64
C LEU A 311 6.35 16.55 1.63
N VAL A 312 5.20 15.94 1.91
CA VAL A 312 4.01 16.06 1.05
C VAL A 312 3.58 17.51 0.91
N PHE A 313 3.39 18.23 2.02
CA PHE A 313 3.02 19.64 1.98
C PHE A 313 4.00 20.45 1.13
N SER A 314 5.30 20.22 1.28
CA SER A 314 6.35 20.94 0.55
C SER A 314 6.32 20.68 -0.96
N MET A 315 5.69 19.60 -1.44
CA MET A 315 5.48 19.37 -2.88
C MET A 315 4.40 20.27 -3.48
N PHE A 316 3.49 20.83 -2.67
CA PHE A 316 2.51 21.81 -3.13
C PHE A 316 3.12 23.20 -3.33
N SER A 317 4.30 23.45 -2.76
CA SER A 317 5.06 24.66 -3.06
C SER A 317 5.83 24.53 -4.37
N LYS A 318 5.78 25.56 -5.22
CA LYS A 318 6.46 25.62 -6.53
C LYS A 318 7.98 25.43 -6.41
N ASN A 319 8.58 25.97 -5.34
CA ASN A 319 9.99 25.80 -4.96
C ASN A 319 11.02 25.97 -6.12
N VAL A 320 10.72 26.79 -7.13
CA VAL A 320 11.51 26.85 -8.38
C VAL A 320 12.91 27.41 -8.12
N LYS A 321 13.03 28.39 -7.23
CA LYS A 321 14.32 28.99 -6.83
C LYS A 321 15.14 28.06 -5.95
N GLN A 322 14.51 27.42 -4.95
CA GLN A 322 15.15 26.48 -4.03
C GLN A 322 15.81 25.31 -4.79
N LYS A 323 15.14 24.72 -5.79
CA LYS A 323 15.69 23.62 -6.61
C LYS A 323 17.06 23.91 -7.23
N LYS A 324 17.40 25.17 -7.52
CA LYS A 324 18.67 25.54 -8.17
C LYS A 324 19.84 25.66 -7.20
N THR A 325 19.57 25.80 -5.91
CA THR A 325 20.57 26.17 -4.90
C THR A 325 20.59 25.24 -3.69
N ALA A 326 19.75 24.20 -3.72
CA ALA A 326 19.59 23.25 -2.64
C ALA A 326 20.88 22.44 -2.40
N GLN A 327 21.25 22.29 -1.13
CA GLN A 327 22.32 21.40 -0.71
C GLN A 327 21.95 19.95 -1.03
N THR A 328 22.96 19.12 -1.31
CA THR A 328 22.81 17.67 -1.48
C THR A 328 23.39 16.92 -0.29
N PHE A 329 22.66 15.93 0.19
CA PHE A 329 23.08 14.94 1.17
C PHE A 329 23.00 13.54 0.55
N THR A 330 23.93 12.66 0.91
CA THR A 330 24.01 11.29 0.41
C THR A 330 23.91 10.31 1.57
N ILE A 331 23.22 9.20 1.34
CA ILE A 331 23.10 8.08 2.28
C ILE A 331 23.35 6.75 1.55
N GLY A 332 23.68 5.70 2.30
CA GLY A 332 24.05 4.40 1.73
C GLY A 332 25.55 4.29 1.46
N LYS A 333 26.06 3.06 1.25
CA LYS A 333 27.50 2.79 1.00
C LYS A 333 28.45 3.47 2.01
N GLY A 334 28.06 3.50 3.29
CA GLY A 334 28.82 4.14 4.38
C GLY A 334 28.56 5.63 4.54
N PHE A 335 27.88 6.31 3.62
CA PHE A 335 27.45 7.70 3.82
C PHE A 335 26.31 7.78 4.85
N LYS A 336 26.45 8.72 5.79
CA LYS A 336 25.50 9.01 6.87
C LYS A 336 25.34 10.52 7.03
N ILE A 337 24.31 10.93 7.76
CA ILE A 337 24.07 12.33 8.06
C ILE A 337 24.09 12.49 9.57
N ASN A 338 24.91 13.42 10.04
CA ASN A 338 24.90 13.81 11.44
C ASN A 338 23.89 14.94 11.65
N SER A 339 23.03 14.73 12.64
CA SER A 339 22.02 15.67 13.10
C SER A 339 22.12 15.96 14.60
N ASN A 340 23.13 15.40 15.27
CA ASN A 340 23.33 15.49 16.72
C ASN A 340 24.11 16.75 17.11
N ILE A 341 23.63 17.43 18.15
CA ILE A 341 24.19 18.65 18.72
C ILE A 341 24.92 18.29 20.02
N LEU A 342 26.01 17.54 19.95
CA LEU A 342 26.85 17.30 21.13
C LEU A 342 28.31 17.60 20.80
N GLU A 343 28.66 18.89 20.74
CA GLU A 343 29.96 19.43 21.14
C GLU A 343 29.90 20.97 21.16
N GLY A 344 29.67 21.55 22.35
CA GLY A 344 29.94 22.99 22.57
C GLY A 344 28.99 23.86 23.41
N GLY A 345 28.38 23.37 24.51
CA GLY A 345 27.60 24.23 25.44
C GLY A 345 26.33 24.84 24.81
N ILE A 346 25.38 25.48 25.48
CA ILE A 346 25.31 26.14 26.77
C ILE A 346 23.81 26.12 27.14
N PHE A 347 23.52 25.98 28.43
CA PHE A 347 22.26 26.39 29.03
C PHE A 347 21.81 27.81 28.57
N GLN A 348 20.50 28.09 28.76
CA GLN A 348 19.94 29.34 29.34
C GLN A 348 18.86 30.05 28.51
N ASN A 349 17.65 29.49 28.50
CA ASN A 349 16.41 30.02 29.12
C ASN A 349 15.22 29.20 28.60
N ASN A 350 14.10 29.18 29.31
CA ASN A 350 12.92 28.35 28.97
C ASN A 350 12.37 28.58 27.55
N ASP A 351 12.78 29.64 26.85
CA ASP A 351 12.33 29.98 25.49
C ASP A 351 13.33 29.56 24.36
N ASP A 352 14.58 29.15 24.69
CA ASP A 352 15.65 28.90 23.69
C ASP A 352 15.86 27.41 23.34
N ASN A 353 15.07 26.50 23.91
CA ASN A 353 15.23 25.05 23.72
C ASN A 353 14.89 24.56 22.31
N TYR A 354 14.06 25.30 21.57
CA TYR A 354 13.57 24.93 20.24
C TYR A 354 14.06 25.95 19.21
N ARG A 355 15.33 25.81 18.79
CA ARG A 355 15.95 26.68 17.78
C ARG A 355 15.13 26.70 16.49
N ASP A 356 15.22 27.79 15.73
CA ASP A 356 14.55 27.97 14.43
C ASP A 356 15.15 27.09 13.30
N THR A 357 16.18 26.28 13.57
CA THR A 357 16.94 25.51 12.56
C THR A 357 17.37 24.12 13.04
N PHE A 358 17.69 23.23 12.10
CA PHE A 358 18.34 21.94 12.32
C PHE A 358 19.79 21.97 11.84
N PHE A 359 20.71 21.41 12.64
CA PHE A 359 22.05 21.11 12.17
C PHE A 359 22.02 19.85 11.32
N LEU A 360 22.58 19.91 10.10
CA LEU A 360 22.78 18.76 9.23
C LEU A 360 24.21 18.80 8.69
N GLN A 361 24.90 17.66 8.76
CA GLN A 361 26.29 17.50 8.33
C GLN A 361 26.47 16.17 7.60
N GLN A 362 27.16 16.19 6.46
CA GLN A 362 27.47 14.96 5.74
C GLN A 362 28.64 14.22 6.41
N GLN A 363 28.44 12.93 6.69
CA GLN A 363 29.45 12.03 7.22
C GLN A 363 29.65 10.80 6.34
N LYS A 364 30.77 10.10 6.57
CA LYS A 364 31.05 8.80 5.98
C LYS A 364 31.76 7.88 6.96
N GLU A 365 31.22 6.67 7.08
CA GLU A 365 31.79 5.56 7.82
C GLU A 365 32.87 4.87 6.97
N GLU A 366 34.09 4.79 7.49
CA GLU A 366 35.24 4.19 6.82
C GLU A 366 35.97 3.21 7.75
N GLN A 367 36.42 2.08 7.20
CA GLN A 367 37.27 1.13 7.91
C GLN A 367 38.71 1.63 7.86
N ARG A 368 39.35 1.86 9.02
CA ARG A 368 40.77 2.23 9.12
C ARG A 368 41.54 1.18 9.92
N ASN A 369 42.73 0.81 9.44
CA ASN A 369 43.62 -0.07 10.21
C ASN A 369 44.09 0.67 11.47
N VAL A 370 43.99 0.03 12.63
CA VAL A 370 44.46 0.59 13.90
C VAL A 370 45.97 0.76 13.84
N LYS A 371 46.48 1.99 14.07
CA LYS A 371 47.91 2.21 14.32
C LYS A 371 48.24 1.73 15.74
N VAL A 372 48.41 0.42 15.91
CA VAL A 372 48.87 -0.14 17.18
C VAL A 372 50.34 0.27 17.39
N ILE A 373 50.61 1.11 18.40
CA ILE A 373 51.97 1.27 18.93
C ILE A 373 52.29 -0.05 19.66
N PRO A 374 53.37 -0.75 19.30
CA PRO A 374 53.47 -2.19 19.54
C PRO A 374 53.73 -2.51 21.01
N LYS A 375 52.68 -2.93 21.72
CA LYS A 375 52.72 -3.93 22.81
C LYS A 375 51.37 -4.67 22.81
N GLU A 376 51.31 -5.81 22.11
CA GLU A 376 50.24 -6.84 22.22
C GLU A 376 48.89 -6.62 21.48
N GLY A 377 48.87 -6.08 20.25
CA GLY A 377 47.64 -6.03 19.42
C GLY A 377 47.80 -6.63 18.01
N ASN A 378 46.71 -7.13 17.41
CA ASN A 378 46.68 -7.66 16.04
C ASN A 378 46.95 -6.52 15.04
N PRO A 379 48.02 -6.57 14.22
CA PRO A 379 48.36 -5.50 13.27
C PRO A 379 47.34 -5.31 12.14
N ASN A 380 46.37 -6.20 12.00
CA ASN A 380 45.28 -6.13 11.02
C ASN A 380 43.91 -5.77 11.63
N GLU A 381 43.87 -5.33 12.89
CA GLU A 381 42.63 -4.88 13.51
C GLU A 381 42.12 -3.62 12.80
N GLN A 382 40.88 -3.66 12.32
CA GLN A 382 40.23 -2.55 11.63
C GLN A 382 39.22 -1.90 12.58
N GLU A 383 39.27 -0.58 12.68
CA GLU A 383 38.31 0.21 13.42
C GLU A 383 37.42 0.97 12.44
N THR A 384 36.13 1.01 12.75
CA THR A 384 35.17 1.86 12.06
C THR A 384 35.36 3.30 12.52
N VAL A 385 35.77 4.18 11.61
CA VAL A 385 35.93 5.62 11.86
C VAL A 385 34.88 6.39 11.08
N ILE A 386 34.17 7.29 11.76
CA ILE A 386 33.25 8.24 11.12
C ILE A 386 34.05 9.49 10.77
N THR A 387 34.01 9.89 9.50
CA THR A 387 34.68 11.09 9.00
C THR A 387 33.65 12.11 8.55
N ASP A 388 33.79 13.35 9.03
CA ASP A 388 33.01 14.49 8.57
C ASP A 388 33.49 14.90 7.17
N LEU A 389 32.55 14.99 6.22
CA LEU A 389 32.82 15.38 4.84
C LEU A 389 32.58 16.87 4.59
N ASP A 390 31.83 17.52 5.48
CA ASP A 390 31.64 18.96 5.53
C ASP A 390 31.58 19.45 6.98
N ASP A 391 31.64 20.78 7.17
CA ASP A 391 31.55 21.42 8.50
C ASP A 391 30.11 21.42 9.06
N GLY A 392 29.14 20.92 8.29
CA GLY A 392 27.71 21.02 8.56
C GLY A 392 27.16 22.44 8.46
N ALA A 393 25.83 22.54 8.40
CA ALA A 393 25.14 23.82 8.36
C ALA A 393 23.79 23.78 9.10
N GLN A 394 23.29 24.97 9.43
CA GLN A 394 21.97 25.15 10.02
C GLN A 394 20.93 25.39 8.92
N TYR A 395 19.93 24.53 8.86
CA TYR A 395 18.84 24.55 7.88
C TYR A 395 17.53 24.95 8.55
N HIS A 396 16.73 25.78 7.89
CA HIS A 396 15.35 25.93 8.28
C HIS A 396 14.63 24.57 8.09
N PRO A 397 13.69 24.16 8.97
CA PRO A 397 13.03 22.84 8.88
C PRO A 397 12.39 22.53 7.52
N LEU A 398 11.87 23.57 6.87
CA LEU A 398 11.25 23.53 5.54
C LEU A 398 12.18 23.93 4.39
N ASP A 399 13.49 24.13 4.63
CA ASP A 399 14.45 24.30 3.54
C ASP A 399 14.50 23.04 2.70
N MET A 400 14.45 23.19 1.38
CA MET A 400 14.45 22.05 0.48
C MET A 400 15.89 21.66 0.15
N VAL A 401 16.19 20.37 0.26
CA VAL A 401 17.50 19.78 0.02
C VAL A 401 17.34 18.55 -0.87
N TYR A 402 18.41 18.17 -1.56
CA TYR A 402 18.48 16.91 -2.29
C TYR A 402 18.99 15.80 -1.36
N LEU A 403 18.27 14.68 -1.32
CA LEU A 403 18.73 13.44 -0.74
C LEU A 403 19.11 12.49 -1.87
N ILE A 404 20.32 11.96 -1.86
CA ILE A 404 20.78 10.91 -2.77
C ILE A 404 20.85 9.60 -1.98
N ASP A 405 20.01 8.64 -2.33
CA ASP A 405 20.17 7.26 -1.87
C ASP A 405 21.12 6.51 -2.80
N SER A 406 22.29 6.16 -2.26
CA SER A 406 23.32 5.38 -2.93
C SER A 406 23.37 3.91 -2.49
N SER A 407 22.42 3.46 -1.64
CA SER A 407 22.37 2.10 -1.10
C SER A 407 22.13 1.05 -2.20
N GLY A 408 21.40 1.43 -3.25
CA GLY A 408 21.17 0.61 -4.43
C GLY A 408 22.28 0.65 -5.47
N GLU A 409 22.04 -0.02 -6.60
CA GLU A 409 22.96 -0.02 -7.76
C GLU A 409 23.03 1.33 -8.47
N ARG A 410 21.96 2.14 -8.34
CA ARG A 410 21.92 3.53 -8.82
C ARG A 410 21.63 4.48 -7.69
N GLU A 411 22.20 5.67 -7.84
CA GLU A 411 21.85 6.82 -7.03
C GLU A 411 20.46 7.33 -7.43
N VAL A 412 19.55 7.37 -6.46
CA VAL A 412 18.22 7.95 -6.63
C VAL A 412 18.18 9.26 -5.86
N SER A 413 17.70 10.32 -6.52
CA SER A 413 17.65 11.66 -5.93
C SER A 413 16.21 12.06 -5.57
N TYR A 414 16.01 12.50 -4.34
CA TYR A 414 14.75 12.98 -3.80
C TYR A 414 14.89 14.45 -3.39
N PHE A 415 13.88 15.27 -3.66
CA PHE A 415 13.85 16.67 -3.25
C PHE A 415 12.93 16.81 -2.04
N VAL A 416 13.51 16.97 -0.85
CA VAL A 416 12.85 16.79 0.45
C VAL A 416 13.12 17.98 1.37
N PRO A 417 12.23 18.29 2.34
CA PRO A 417 12.51 19.33 3.33
C PRO A 417 13.55 18.85 4.35
N ALA A 418 14.31 19.77 4.94
CA ALA A 418 15.37 19.46 5.91
C ALA A 418 14.88 18.68 7.13
N ILE A 419 13.62 18.87 7.56
CA ILE A 419 12.98 18.09 8.62
C ILE A 419 12.92 16.59 8.30
N TYR A 420 12.82 16.22 7.02
CA TYR A 420 12.86 14.83 6.59
C TYR A 420 14.27 14.24 6.71
N ILE A 421 15.30 15.00 6.34
CA ILE A 421 16.69 14.61 6.57
C ILE A 421 16.98 14.45 8.07
N LYS A 422 16.50 15.39 8.89
CA LYS A 422 16.62 15.33 10.35
C LYS A 422 15.95 14.07 10.90
N ALA A 423 14.72 13.75 10.47
CA ALA A 423 14.04 12.53 10.86
C ALA A 423 14.80 11.26 10.46
N LEU A 424 15.33 11.18 9.24
CA LEU A 424 16.14 10.04 8.81
C LEU A 424 17.42 9.88 9.63
N ALA A 425 18.10 10.98 9.96
CA ALA A 425 19.32 10.95 10.75
C ALA A 425 19.08 10.57 12.22
N ASP A 426 17.87 10.83 12.74
CA ASP A 426 17.49 10.48 14.12
C ASP A 426 17.09 8.99 14.27
N GLU A 427 16.76 8.31 13.17
CA GLU A 427 16.51 6.87 13.16
C GLU A 427 17.79 6.08 13.42
N ARG A 428 17.76 5.19 14.42
CA ARG A 428 18.94 4.44 14.87
C ARG A 428 19.23 3.19 14.06
N GLU A 429 18.19 2.61 13.47
CA GLU A 429 18.27 1.34 12.74
C GLU A 429 18.29 1.59 11.23
N TRP A 430 19.34 1.10 10.57
CA TRP A 430 19.53 1.35 9.14
C TRP A 430 18.44 0.71 8.26
N GLU A 431 17.86 -0.41 8.71
CA GLU A 431 16.71 -1.03 8.03
C GLU A 431 15.48 -0.11 8.05
N VAL A 432 15.26 0.61 9.15
CA VAL A 432 14.18 1.61 9.30
C VAL A 432 14.45 2.81 8.40
N VAL A 433 15.70 3.28 8.32
CA VAL A 433 16.10 4.34 7.38
C VAL A 433 15.78 3.96 5.93
N LEU A 434 16.19 2.77 5.49
CA LEU A 434 15.93 2.29 4.13
C LEU A 434 14.43 2.14 3.83
N GLN A 435 13.65 1.65 4.80
CA GLN A 435 12.21 1.57 4.68
C GLN A 435 11.58 2.97 4.52
N ASN A 436 12.03 3.96 5.28
CA ASN A 436 11.49 5.32 5.23
C ASN A 436 11.80 6.06 3.92
N ILE A 437 12.94 5.77 3.28
CA ILE A 437 13.26 6.25 1.93
C ILE A 437 12.26 5.69 0.90
N ARG A 438 11.95 4.39 0.98
CA ARG A 438 10.97 3.75 0.09
C ARG A 438 9.58 4.35 0.26
N ILE A 439 9.15 4.62 1.49
CA ILE A 439 7.90 5.32 1.77
C ILE A 439 7.88 6.70 1.09
N ALA A 440 8.97 7.46 1.15
CA ALA A 440 9.05 8.75 0.46
C ALA A 440 9.00 8.59 -1.07
N ALA A 441 9.63 7.56 -1.64
CA ALA A 441 9.55 7.26 -3.07
C ALA A 441 8.10 6.96 -3.50
N ASP A 442 7.38 6.14 -2.73
CA ASP A 442 5.97 5.82 -2.95
C ASP A 442 5.09 7.08 -2.89
N ILE A 443 5.31 7.93 -1.88
CA ILE A 443 4.62 9.21 -1.72
C ILE A 443 4.82 10.10 -2.94
N VAL A 444 6.07 10.29 -3.38
CA VAL A 444 6.42 11.10 -4.57
C VAL A 444 5.74 10.54 -5.81
N ALA A 445 5.77 9.23 -6.01
CA ALA A 445 5.18 8.57 -7.18
C ALA A 445 3.65 8.73 -7.23
N VAL A 446 2.96 8.56 -6.09
CA VAL A 446 1.51 8.78 -5.97
C VAL A 446 1.17 10.24 -6.28
N ILE A 447 1.87 11.19 -5.66
CA ILE A 447 1.62 12.63 -5.84
C ILE A 447 1.91 13.07 -7.27
N LEU A 448 3.02 12.64 -7.88
CA LEU A 448 3.31 12.94 -9.28
C LEU A 448 2.22 12.40 -10.20
N GLY A 449 1.68 11.21 -9.90
CA GLY A 449 0.49 10.68 -10.58
C GLY A 449 -0.73 11.59 -10.43
N LEU A 450 -1.03 12.05 -9.21
CA LEU A 450 -2.16 12.93 -8.89
C LEU A 450 -2.03 14.37 -9.44
N LEU A 451 -0.80 14.91 -9.54
CA LEU A 451 -0.54 16.24 -10.10
C LEU A 451 -0.73 16.29 -11.63
N THR A 452 -0.78 15.14 -12.30
CA THR A 452 -1.12 15.06 -13.72
C THR A 452 -2.61 15.04 -14.02
N LEU A 453 -3.47 15.14 -12.99
CA LEU A 453 -4.94 15.22 -13.09
C LEU A 453 -5.42 16.65 -13.46
N PRO A 454 -6.60 16.86 -14.07
CA PRO A 454 -6.96 18.12 -14.73
C PRO A 454 -7.81 18.97 -13.79
N THR A 455 -8.14 18.42 -12.63
CA THR A 455 -9.10 18.96 -11.68
C THR A 455 -8.49 20.06 -10.83
N GLY A 456 -7.15 20.16 -10.75
CA GLY A 456 -6.46 21.14 -9.93
C GLY A 456 -6.95 21.18 -8.47
N ASN A 457 -7.63 20.12 -8.01
CA ASN A 457 -8.39 20.14 -6.78
C ASN A 457 -7.48 19.68 -5.63
N PRO A 458 -7.07 20.59 -4.73
CA PRO A 458 -6.11 20.28 -3.66
C PRO A 458 -6.62 19.19 -2.70
N TYR A 459 -7.93 18.91 -2.66
CA TYR A 459 -8.52 17.84 -1.84
C TYR A 459 -7.97 16.43 -2.18
N PHE A 460 -7.72 16.10 -3.45
CA PHE A 460 -7.22 14.76 -3.83
C PHE A 460 -5.78 14.49 -3.38
N LEU A 461 -4.99 15.55 -3.20
CA LEU A 461 -3.60 15.46 -2.77
C LEU A 461 -3.47 15.51 -1.24
N LEU A 462 -4.48 16.01 -0.52
CA LEU A 462 -4.59 15.93 0.94
C LEU A 462 -5.00 14.54 1.41
N LEU A 463 -5.82 13.83 0.62
CA LEU A 463 -6.07 12.40 0.81
C LEU A 463 -4.72 11.63 0.85
N ALA A 464 -3.78 11.96 -0.04
CA ALA A 464 -2.44 11.35 -0.10
C ALA A 464 -1.65 11.38 1.24
N ILE A 465 -1.99 12.30 2.17
CA ILE A 465 -1.37 12.47 3.49
C ILE A 465 -2.02 11.56 4.54
N ALA A 466 -3.33 11.36 4.44
CA ALA A 466 -4.03 10.29 5.17
C ALA A 466 -3.59 8.90 4.64
N ASP A 467 -3.09 8.84 3.40
CA ASP A 467 -2.81 7.64 2.59
C ASP A 467 -1.34 7.14 2.59
N ILE A 468 -0.47 7.61 3.51
CA ILE A 468 0.96 7.19 3.65
C ILE A 468 1.10 5.66 3.90
N SER A 469 -0.02 4.98 4.00
CA SER A 469 -0.19 3.58 4.32
C SER A 469 -1.30 3.05 3.41
N LEU A 470 -1.04 2.05 2.53
CA LEU A 470 -1.95 1.21 1.68
C LEU A 470 -3.46 1.23 1.94
N ALA A 471 -3.94 1.55 3.13
CA ALA A 471 -5.31 2.02 3.36
C ALA A 471 -5.75 3.18 2.43
N GLY A 472 -4.81 3.88 1.81
CA GLY A 472 -5.06 5.15 1.17
C GLY A 472 -5.64 5.20 -0.24
N ALA A 473 -5.64 4.10 -1.01
CA ALA A 473 -6.36 4.22 -2.28
C ALA A 473 -7.87 4.30 -2.04
N ASP A 474 -8.41 3.96 -0.86
CA ASP A 474 -9.86 3.86 -0.66
C ASP A 474 -10.61 5.18 -0.83
N LEU A 475 -10.15 6.33 -0.30
CA LEU A 475 -10.87 7.60 -0.47
C LEU A 475 -10.82 8.11 -1.92
N THR A 476 -9.69 7.91 -2.61
CA THR A 476 -9.54 8.28 -4.03
C THR A 476 -10.24 7.27 -4.95
N ILE A 477 -10.20 5.97 -4.64
CA ILE A 477 -10.97 4.91 -5.30
C ILE A 477 -12.46 5.10 -5.08
N GLN A 478 -12.89 5.53 -3.89
CA GLN A 478 -14.28 5.90 -3.60
C GLN A 478 -14.69 7.11 -4.43
N ALA A 479 -13.83 8.12 -4.59
CA ALA A 479 -14.11 9.26 -5.45
C ALA A 479 -14.20 8.88 -6.94
N PHE A 480 -13.43 7.88 -7.38
CA PHE A 480 -13.54 7.32 -8.73
C PHE A 480 -14.49 6.12 -8.80
N LYS A 481 -15.19 5.74 -7.73
CA LYS A 481 -15.95 4.48 -7.65
C LYS A 481 -17.02 4.44 -8.72
N GLU A 482 -17.80 5.51 -8.84
CA GLU A 482 -18.83 5.62 -9.86
C GLU A 482 -18.25 5.60 -11.29
N GLU A 483 -17.05 6.14 -11.47
CA GLU A 483 -16.38 6.15 -12.77
C GLU A 483 -15.80 4.78 -13.12
N ILE A 484 -15.13 4.11 -12.17
CA ILE A 484 -14.58 2.76 -12.28
C ILE A 484 -15.69 1.75 -12.57
N LEU A 485 -16.84 1.85 -11.88
CA LEU A 485 -18.00 0.97 -12.07
C LEU A 485 -18.62 1.05 -13.46
N LYS A 486 -18.36 2.11 -14.25
CA LYS A 486 -18.85 2.22 -15.64
C LYS A 486 -18.14 1.24 -16.59
N TYR A 487 -16.97 0.74 -16.21
CA TYR A 487 -16.11 -0.06 -17.08
C TYR A 487 -16.12 -1.54 -16.68
N GLU A 488 -16.05 -2.41 -17.70
CA GLU A 488 -15.92 -3.86 -17.52
C GLU A 488 -14.64 -4.20 -16.72
N GLY A 489 -14.77 -5.00 -15.65
CA GLY A 489 -13.70 -5.28 -14.70
C GLY A 489 -13.63 -4.32 -13.50
N GLY A 490 -14.39 -3.22 -13.52
CA GLY A 490 -14.40 -2.23 -12.44
C GLY A 490 -14.99 -2.77 -11.14
N LYS A 491 -16.06 -3.56 -11.21
CA LYS A 491 -16.67 -4.19 -10.03
C LYS A 491 -15.71 -5.18 -9.37
N GLU A 492 -15.10 -6.06 -10.17
CA GLU A 492 -14.15 -7.06 -9.69
C GLU A 492 -12.89 -6.41 -9.11
N PHE A 493 -12.41 -5.33 -9.74
CA PHE A 493 -11.32 -4.51 -9.22
C PHE A 493 -11.67 -3.93 -7.85
N LEU A 494 -12.84 -3.29 -7.70
CA LEU A 494 -13.28 -2.67 -6.45
C LEU A 494 -13.52 -3.70 -5.33
N GLU A 495 -14.16 -4.83 -5.63
CA GLU A 495 -14.39 -5.90 -4.65
C GLU A 495 -13.09 -6.56 -4.17
N ALA A 496 -12.11 -6.71 -5.08
CA ALA A 496 -10.78 -7.19 -4.71
C ALA A 496 -10.01 -6.13 -3.92
N TRP A 497 -10.11 -4.86 -4.30
CA TRP A 497 -9.51 -3.72 -3.60
C TRP A 497 -10.03 -3.58 -2.18
N GLU A 498 -11.36 -3.64 -1.98
CA GLU A 498 -12.01 -3.58 -0.67
C GLU A 498 -11.54 -4.71 0.26
N LYS A 499 -11.30 -5.91 -0.29
CA LYS A 499 -10.72 -7.02 0.49
C LYS A 499 -9.26 -6.77 0.86
N ILE A 500 -8.43 -6.28 -0.07
CA ILE A 500 -7.04 -5.88 0.22
C ILE A 500 -7.00 -4.83 1.35
N TYR A 501 -7.96 -3.90 1.33
CA TYR A 501 -8.14 -2.85 2.33
C TYR A 501 -8.55 -3.37 3.71
N VAL A 502 -9.61 -4.20 3.80
CA VAL A 502 -10.16 -4.71 5.07
C VAL A 502 -9.15 -5.55 5.87
N TYR A 503 -8.17 -6.18 5.21
CA TYR A 503 -7.20 -7.08 5.84
C TYR A 503 -5.82 -6.45 6.11
N GLY A 504 -5.65 -5.14 5.97
CA GLY A 504 -4.51 -4.43 6.56
C GLY A 504 -3.14 -4.65 5.91
N GLY A 505 -3.06 -4.65 4.58
CA GLY A 505 -1.88 -4.26 3.79
C GLY A 505 -0.54 -5.01 3.95
N SER A 506 -0.34 -5.87 4.94
CA SER A 506 0.97 -6.49 5.24
C SER A 506 0.99 -8.02 5.14
N ALA A 507 -0.16 -8.65 4.91
CA ALA A 507 -0.23 -10.08 4.61
C ALA A 507 -1.29 -10.30 3.53
N LEU A 508 -0.87 -10.46 2.28
CA LEU A 508 -1.73 -10.88 1.18
C LEU A 508 -2.10 -12.36 1.40
N ILE A 509 -2.90 -12.64 2.43
CA ILE A 509 -3.40 -13.97 2.78
C ILE A 509 -4.56 -14.28 1.83
N ALA A 510 -4.17 -14.72 0.63
CA ALA A 510 -4.76 -15.77 -0.18
C ALA A 510 -4.41 -15.48 -1.65
N ALA A 511 -3.70 -16.41 -2.30
CA ALA A 511 -3.47 -16.40 -3.75
C ALA A 511 -4.76 -16.13 -4.57
N ASN A 512 -5.94 -16.45 -4.00
CA ASN A 512 -7.24 -16.22 -4.61
C ASN A 512 -7.69 -14.75 -4.65
N ILE A 513 -7.27 -13.87 -3.72
CA ILE A 513 -7.64 -12.44 -3.71
C ILE A 513 -6.80 -11.67 -4.73
N ALA A 514 -5.50 -11.99 -4.82
CA ALA A 514 -4.57 -11.43 -5.80
C ALA A 514 -5.05 -11.68 -7.24
N GLY A 515 -5.45 -12.92 -7.54
CA GLY A 515 -5.89 -13.29 -8.88
C GLY A 515 -7.08 -12.46 -9.39
N GLY A 516 -8.06 -12.17 -8.53
CA GLY A 516 -9.19 -11.32 -8.85
C GLY A 516 -8.79 -9.86 -9.08
N PHE A 517 -7.89 -9.31 -8.25
CA PHE A 517 -7.36 -7.96 -8.39
C PHE A 517 -6.65 -7.75 -9.74
N TYR A 518 -5.69 -8.60 -10.08
CA TYR A 518 -4.91 -8.45 -11.31
C TYR A 518 -5.76 -8.64 -12.57
N LEU A 519 -6.73 -9.56 -12.54
CA LEU A 519 -7.68 -9.76 -13.63
C LEU A 519 -8.60 -8.55 -13.82
N GLY A 520 -9.13 -8.01 -12.72
CA GLY A 520 -9.95 -6.79 -12.71
C GLY A 520 -9.16 -5.60 -13.23
N ALA A 521 -7.94 -5.39 -12.73
CA ALA A 521 -7.05 -4.31 -13.13
C ALA A 521 -6.71 -4.34 -14.64
N ALA A 522 -6.34 -5.52 -15.16
CA ALA A 522 -6.02 -5.68 -16.59
C ALA A 522 -7.21 -5.33 -17.48
N ARG A 523 -8.40 -5.85 -17.16
CA ARG A 523 -9.63 -5.53 -17.90
C ARG A 523 -9.97 -4.05 -17.82
N LEU A 524 -9.97 -3.50 -16.61
CA LEU A 524 -10.29 -2.11 -16.34
C LEU A 524 -9.38 -1.15 -17.13
N LEU A 525 -8.06 -1.35 -17.05
CA LEU A 525 -7.07 -0.50 -17.73
C LEU A 525 -7.18 -0.55 -19.26
N THR A 526 -7.69 -1.63 -19.86
CA THR A 526 -7.91 -1.67 -21.33
C THR A 526 -9.12 -0.88 -21.79
N LYS A 527 -10.13 -0.70 -20.92
CA LYS A 527 -11.41 -0.09 -21.27
C LYS A 527 -11.49 1.39 -20.91
N ILE A 528 -10.79 1.80 -19.88
CA ILE A 528 -10.69 3.21 -19.49
C ILE A 528 -9.92 3.97 -20.58
N ALA A 529 -10.44 5.13 -20.97
CA ALA A 529 -9.78 6.02 -21.91
C ALA A 529 -8.41 6.48 -21.37
N GLU A 530 -7.46 6.75 -22.27
CA GLU A 530 -6.20 7.38 -21.85
C GLU A 530 -6.50 8.69 -21.13
N GLY A 531 -5.89 8.86 -19.97
CA GLY A 531 -6.20 9.95 -19.08
C GLY A 531 -5.93 9.58 -17.63
N GLU A 532 -6.58 10.33 -16.78
CA GLU A 532 -6.09 10.63 -15.44
C GLU A 532 -6.46 9.55 -14.43
N VAL A 533 -7.67 9.02 -14.54
CA VAL A 533 -8.11 7.81 -13.83
C VAL A 533 -7.25 6.60 -14.20
N LYS A 534 -6.91 6.45 -15.49
CA LYS A 534 -6.10 5.33 -15.97
C LYS A 534 -4.68 5.39 -15.41
N ASN A 535 -4.04 6.55 -15.37
CA ASN A 535 -2.71 6.73 -14.81
C ASN A 535 -2.66 6.46 -13.30
N TYR A 536 -3.67 6.90 -12.57
CA TYR A 536 -3.82 6.59 -11.15
C TYR A 536 -3.99 5.08 -10.91
N LEU A 537 -4.86 4.40 -11.66
CA LEU A 537 -5.02 2.96 -11.54
C LEU A 537 -3.73 2.20 -11.90
N LYS A 538 -2.94 2.70 -12.87
CA LYS A 538 -1.62 2.12 -13.18
C LYS A 538 -0.66 2.21 -11.98
N SER A 539 -0.62 3.32 -11.25
CA SER A 539 0.26 3.46 -10.10
C SER A 539 -0.11 2.51 -8.96
N LEU A 540 -1.42 2.33 -8.70
CA LEU A 540 -1.90 1.35 -7.72
C LEU A 540 -1.49 -0.07 -8.07
N VAL A 541 -1.61 -0.46 -9.34
CA VAL A 541 -1.21 -1.79 -9.81
C VAL A 541 0.31 -1.98 -9.69
N ILE A 542 1.11 -0.98 -10.04
CA ILE A 542 2.58 -1.03 -9.88
C ILE A 542 2.95 -1.24 -8.41
N LYS A 543 2.30 -0.51 -7.50
CA LYS A 543 2.52 -0.65 -6.05
C LYS A 543 2.25 -2.08 -5.57
N VAL A 544 1.10 -2.65 -5.94
CA VAL A 544 0.74 -4.03 -5.58
C VAL A 544 1.72 -5.05 -6.16
N VAL A 545 2.27 -4.81 -7.37
CA VAL A 545 3.31 -5.67 -7.97
C VAL A 545 4.62 -5.62 -7.17
N LEU A 546 5.02 -4.44 -6.71
CA LEU A 546 6.23 -4.26 -5.92
C LEU A 546 6.11 -4.98 -4.57
N GLU A 547 5.00 -4.82 -3.87
CA GLU A 547 4.77 -5.42 -2.56
C GLU A 547 4.64 -6.95 -2.60
N THR A 548 4.20 -7.50 -3.74
CA THR A 548 4.11 -8.95 -3.95
C THR A 548 5.44 -9.58 -4.37
N ASN A 549 6.52 -8.80 -4.51
CA ASN A 549 7.85 -9.25 -4.95
C ASN A 549 7.80 -10.07 -6.26
N ILE A 550 6.81 -9.83 -7.13
CA ILE A 550 6.66 -10.59 -8.38
C ILE A 550 7.83 -10.28 -9.34
N THR A 551 8.43 -9.10 -9.21
CA THR A 551 9.53 -8.60 -10.07
C THR A 551 10.75 -8.17 -9.27
N ASN A 552 11.95 -8.34 -9.85
CA ASN A 552 13.23 -7.86 -9.31
C ASN A 552 13.69 -6.60 -10.06
N PHE A 553 12.76 -5.71 -10.44
CA PHE A 553 13.08 -4.50 -11.19
C PHE A 553 13.52 -3.37 -10.26
N THR A 554 14.39 -2.47 -10.74
CA THR A 554 14.65 -1.22 -10.02
C THR A 554 13.39 -0.35 -10.06
N GLU A 555 12.91 0.09 -8.90
CA GLU A 555 11.62 0.79 -8.72
C GLU A 555 11.48 2.02 -9.65
N ASP A 556 12.58 2.74 -9.90
CA ASP A 556 12.68 3.91 -10.77
C ASP A 556 12.44 3.63 -12.27
N SER A 557 12.46 2.36 -12.68
CA SER A 557 12.43 1.94 -14.08
C SER A 557 11.09 1.35 -14.51
N ILE A 558 10.17 1.15 -13.57
CA ILE A 558 8.97 0.35 -13.77
C ILE A 558 7.91 1.11 -14.57
N LYS A 559 7.37 0.45 -15.59
CA LYS A 559 6.22 0.94 -16.37
C LYS A 559 5.19 -0.16 -16.52
N LEU A 560 3.93 0.15 -16.19
CA LEU A 560 2.79 -0.70 -16.52
C LEU A 560 2.29 -0.37 -17.93
N LEU A 561 2.36 -1.35 -18.81
CA LEU A 561 1.99 -1.26 -20.22
C LEU A 561 0.55 -1.77 -20.38
N SER A 562 -0.40 -0.85 -20.51
CA SER A 562 -1.84 -1.16 -20.51
C SER A 562 -2.44 -1.48 -21.88
N SER A 563 -1.61 -1.47 -22.93
CA SER A 563 -2.04 -1.78 -24.29
C SER A 563 -0.93 -2.47 -25.07
N GLY A 564 -1.31 -3.26 -26.07
CA GLY A 564 -0.38 -3.86 -27.02
C GLY A 564 0.37 -2.78 -27.81
N LYS A 565 -0.22 -1.59 -27.98
CA LYS A 565 0.43 -0.42 -28.57
C LYS A 565 1.59 0.07 -27.69
N GLU A 566 1.34 0.29 -26.39
CA GLU A 566 2.38 0.66 -25.43
C GLU A 566 3.51 -0.37 -25.42
N ALA A 567 3.20 -1.66 -25.31
CA ALA A 567 4.22 -2.72 -25.32
C ALA A 567 5.00 -2.80 -26.64
N PHE A 568 4.35 -2.60 -27.78
CA PHE A 568 4.98 -2.58 -29.09
C PHE A 568 5.98 -1.43 -29.21
N PHE A 569 5.61 -0.20 -28.83
CA PHE A 569 6.55 0.93 -28.86
C PHE A 569 7.64 0.81 -27.80
N ASP A 570 7.29 0.40 -26.59
CA ASP A 570 8.22 0.31 -25.46
C ASP A 570 9.33 -0.71 -25.71
N SER A 571 9.05 -1.77 -26.48
CA SER A 571 9.97 -2.84 -26.87
C SER A 571 10.71 -2.61 -28.19
N ASN A 572 10.70 -1.39 -28.72
CA ASN A 572 11.25 -1.08 -30.06
C ASN A 572 10.71 -2.04 -31.13
N TYR A 573 9.39 -2.25 -31.13
CA TYR A 573 8.64 -3.05 -32.10
C TYR A 573 8.83 -4.57 -32.02
N LEU A 574 9.52 -5.06 -30.98
CA LEU A 574 9.80 -6.49 -30.81
C LEU A 574 8.57 -7.26 -30.28
N LEU A 575 7.84 -6.70 -29.31
CA LEU A 575 6.61 -7.31 -28.80
C LEU A 575 5.44 -7.02 -29.75
N ARG A 576 4.88 -8.06 -30.37
CA ARG A 576 3.88 -7.89 -31.44
C ARG A 576 2.58 -7.26 -30.91
N LEU A 577 2.16 -6.16 -31.53
CA LEU A 577 0.98 -5.38 -31.11
C LEU A 577 -0.30 -6.22 -30.94
N VAL A 578 -0.77 -6.89 -32.00
CA VAL A 578 -2.05 -7.61 -31.97
C VAL A 578 -2.04 -8.77 -30.98
N PRO A 579 -1.06 -9.69 -30.99
CA PRO A 579 -1.07 -10.80 -30.05
C PRO A 579 -0.89 -10.38 -28.59
N VAL A 580 -0.07 -9.36 -28.33
CA VAL A 580 0.10 -8.83 -26.98
C VAL A 580 -1.18 -8.18 -26.48
N GLN A 581 -1.88 -7.40 -27.32
CA GLN A 581 -3.18 -6.83 -26.95
C GLN A 581 -4.16 -7.92 -26.54
N ARG A 582 -4.20 -9.04 -27.27
CA ARG A 582 -5.08 -10.17 -26.93
C ARG A 582 -4.77 -10.80 -25.58
N LEU A 583 -3.51 -10.84 -25.16
CA LEU A 583 -3.16 -11.31 -23.81
C LEU A 583 -3.67 -10.34 -22.75
N ILE A 584 -3.50 -9.03 -22.97
CA ILE A 584 -4.01 -8.00 -22.06
C ILE A 584 -5.53 -8.09 -21.94
N ASP A 585 -6.24 -8.26 -23.08
CA ASP A 585 -7.69 -8.46 -23.11
C ASP A 585 -8.15 -9.71 -22.33
N LYS A 586 -7.26 -10.70 -22.13
CA LYS A 586 -7.54 -11.90 -21.31
C LYS A 586 -7.07 -11.79 -19.87
N GLY A 587 -6.56 -10.64 -19.45
CA GLY A 587 -6.21 -10.38 -18.05
C GLY A 587 -4.72 -10.39 -17.74
N VAL A 588 -3.86 -10.36 -18.76
CA VAL A 588 -2.41 -10.33 -18.56
C VAL A 588 -1.95 -8.88 -18.37
N LEU A 589 -1.31 -8.60 -17.23
CA LEU A 589 -0.62 -7.34 -16.99
C LEU A 589 0.82 -7.44 -17.49
N ILE A 590 1.32 -6.36 -18.07
CA ILE A 590 2.67 -6.31 -18.63
C ILE A 590 3.42 -5.17 -17.99
N ILE A 591 4.56 -5.49 -17.40
CA ILE A 591 5.41 -4.53 -16.72
C ILE A 591 6.76 -4.55 -17.39
N SER A 592 7.29 -3.38 -17.74
CA SER A 592 8.68 -3.25 -18.19
C SER A 592 9.52 -2.53 -17.15
N GLY A 593 10.80 -2.87 -17.10
CA GLY A 593 11.74 -2.32 -16.13
C GLY A 593 13.16 -2.79 -16.42
N LYS A 594 14.10 -2.39 -15.57
CA LYS A 594 15.49 -2.85 -15.62
C LYS A 594 15.70 -3.86 -14.50
N ALA A 595 16.14 -5.07 -14.85
CA ALA A 595 16.39 -6.14 -13.88
C ALA A 595 17.71 -5.92 -13.13
N THR A 596 17.72 -6.20 -11.82
CA THR A 596 18.90 -6.06 -10.94
C THR A 596 19.98 -7.12 -11.14
N GLU A 597 19.63 -8.34 -11.56
CA GLU A 597 20.58 -9.47 -11.63
C GLU A 597 21.28 -9.66 -12.99
N SER A 598 20.91 -8.89 -14.01
CA SER A 598 21.49 -9.02 -15.35
C SER A 598 22.80 -8.23 -15.45
N ARG A 599 23.90 -8.90 -15.83
CA ARG A 599 25.21 -8.27 -16.15
C ARG A 599 25.16 -7.24 -17.29
N SER A 600 24.00 -7.04 -17.90
CA SER A 600 23.76 -6.06 -18.96
C SER A 600 22.53 -5.23 -18.59
N TYR A 601 22.58 -3.91 -18.79
CA TYR A 601 21.49 -2.95 -18.58
C TYR A 601 20.31 -3.14 -19.56
N LEU A 602 19.88 -4.38 -19.79
CA LEU A 602 18.83 -4.72 -20.73
C LEU A 602 17.46 -4.49 -20.08
N LYS A 603 16.60 -3.86 -20.88
CA LYS A 603 15.20 -3.67 -20.54
C LYS A 603 14.49 -5.01 -20.58
N GLU A 604 13.85 -5.36 -19.48
CA GLU A 604 13.10 -6.59 -19.33
C GLU A 604 11.60 -6.31 -19.22
N TYR A 605 10.83 -7.36 -19.49
CA TYR A 605 9.39 -7.39 -19.45
C TYR A 605 8.95 -8.54 -18.56
N VAL A 606 7.93 -8.32 -17.75
CA VAL A 606 7.27 -9.34 -16.94
C VAL A 606 5.79 -9.38 -17.32
N PHE A 607 5.30 -10.58 -17.60
CA PHE A 607 3.90 -10.85 -17.92
C PHE A 607 3.29 -11.55 -16.70
N ILE A 608 2.23 -10.96 -16.14
CA ILE A 608 1.58 -11.39 -14.91
C ILE A 608 0.15 -11.81 -15.25
N TYR A 609 -0.25 -13.00 -14.80
CA TYR A 609 -1.61 -13.51 -14.97
C TYR A 609 -2.11 -14.10 -13.66
N LYS A 610 -3.28 -13.63 -13.19
CA LYS A 610 -3.87 -14.00 -11.90
C LYS A 610 -2.88 -13.93 -10.71
N GLY A 611 -1.95 -12.98 -10.75
CA GLY A 611 -0.94 -12.76 -9.71
C GLY A 611 0.32 -13.60 -9.84
N GLU A 612 0.40 -14.46 -10.86
CA GLU A 612 1.59 -15.27 -11.12
C GLU A 612 2.41 -14.70 -12.28
N LYS A 613 3.73 -14.77 -12.13
CA LYS A 613 4.70 -14.44 -13.19
C LYS A 613 4.74 -15.57 -14.22
N ILE A 614 4.00 -15.41 -15.31
CA ILE A 614 3.93 -16.41 -16.39
C ILE A 614 5.08 -16.30 -17.39
N ALA A 615 5.72 -15.13 -17.53
CA ALA A 615 6.96 -14.97 -18.30
C ALA A 615 7.75 -13.74 -17.85
N ALA A 616 9.08 -13.79 -17.99
CA ALA A 616 9.97 -12.67 -17.75
C ALA A 616 11.21 -12.72 -18.66
N GLY A 617 11.78 -11.56 -18.98
CA GLY A 617 13.04 -11.40 -19.72
C GLY A 617 12.98 -10.31 -20.77
N SER A 618 13.97 -10.27 -21.67
CA SER A 618 13.97 -9.38 -22.84
C SER A 618 12.76 -9.62 -23.75
N ALA A 619 12.41 -8.64 -24.59
CA ALA A 619 11.30 -8.79 -25.55
C ALA A 619 11.46 -10.03 -26.48
N ALA A 620 12.70 -10.38 -26.84
CA ALA A 620 12.98 -11.58 -27.63
C ALA A 620 12.71 -12.87 -26.83
N GLU A 621 13.10 -12.90 -25.56
CA GLU A 621 12.83 -14.03 -24.67
C GLU A 621 11.35 -14.16 -24.33
N ILE A 622 10.62 -13.05 -24.17
CA ILE A 622 9.16 -13.08 -24.02
C ILE A 622 8.50 -13.66 -25.27
N ASN A 623 8.86 -13.19 -26.46
CA ASN A 623 8.32 -13.74 -27.71
C ASN A 623 8.59 -15.24 -27.85
N LYS A 624 9.72 -15.72 -27.30
CA LYS A 624 10.09 -17.14 -27.24
C LYS A 624 9.25 -17.90 -26.19
N LYS A 625 9.20 -17.41 -24.95
CA LYS A 625 8.50 -18.04 -23.82
C LYS A 625 6.99 -18.09 -24.06
N LEU A 626 6.41 -17.00 -24.57
CA LEU A 626 4.99 -16.86 -24.88
C LEU A 626 4.67 -17.12 -26.36
N ALA A 627 5.57 -17.76 -27.11
CA ALA A 627 5.33 -18.15 -28.50
C ALA A 627 4.03 -18.94 -28.69
N GLY A 628 3.62 -19.72 -27.67
CA GLY A 628 2.35 -20.44 -27.63
C GLY A 628 1.11 -19.55 -27.53
N ALA A 629 1.19 -18.36 -26.93
CA ALA A 629 0.03 -17.48 -26.67
C ALA A 629 -0.07 -16.29 -27.66
N LEU A 630 0.98 -16.01 -28.45
CA LEU A 630 1.15 -14.78 -29.22
C LEU A 630 0.88 -14.90 -30.75
N LYS A 631 -0.13 -15.67 -31.23
CA LYS A 631 -0.53 -15.70 -32.67
C LYS A 631 -1.86 -14.97 -32.97
N ALA A 632 -1.87 -14.22 -34.09
CA ALA A 632 -3.07 -13.58 -34.66
C ALA A 632 -4.05 -14.66 -35.16
N GLY A 633 -5.13 -14.93 -34.42
CA GLY A 633 -6.20 -15.87 -34.81
C GLY A 633 -6.46 -17.08 -33.89
N ALA A 634 -5.69 -17.30 -32.81
CA ALA A 634 -6.02 -18.30 -31.78
C ALA A 634 -7.44 -18.08 -31.23
N LYS A 635 -8.17 -19.08 -30.76
CA LYS A 635 -9.46 -18.85 -30.08
C LYS A 635 -9.23 -18.40 -28.65
N ASP A 636 -10.20 -17.66 -28.10
CA ASP A 636 -10.09 -17.12 -26.75
C ASP A 636 -9.96 -18.22 -25.68
N ASP A 637 -10.69 -19.33 -25.83
CA ASP A 637 -10.61 -20.49 -24.91
C ASP A 637 -9.24 -21.17 -24.93
N GLU A 638 -8.56 -21.19 -26.08
CA GLU A 638 -7.23 -21.79 -26.23
C GLU A 638 -6.17 -20.92 -25.54
N ILE A 639 -6.29 -19.60 -25.65
CA ILE A 639 -5.43 -18.64 -24.95
C ILE A 639 -5.64 -18.78 -23.44
N ILE A 640 -6.89 -18.83 -22.98
CA ILE A 640 -7.21 -18.99 -21.55
C ILE A 640 -6.65 -20.31 -21.02
N ALA A 641 -6.87 -21.44 -21.72
CA ALA A 641 -6.32 -22.74 -21.31
C ALA A 641 -4.79 -22.76 -21.26
N PHE A 642 -4.12 -22.03 -22.17
CA PHE A 642 -2.67 -21.86 -22.11
C PHE A 642 -2.23 -21.04 -20.89
N LEU A 643 -2.88 -19.91 -20.63
CA LEU A 643 -2.57 -19.02 -19.51
C LEU A 643 -2.83 -19.70 -18.15
N ASP A 644 -3.95 -20.41 -18.02
CA ASP A 644 -4.29 -21.19 -16.82
C ASP A 644 -3.29 -22.34 -16.59
N GLY A 645 -2.80 -22.97 -17.67
CA GLY A 645 -1.74 -23.96 -17.58
C GLY A 645 -0.42 -23.36 -17.06
N MET A 646 -0.02 -22.21 -17.61
CA MET A 646 1.20 -21.51 -17.18
C MET A 646 1.11 -21.01 -15.73
N GLU A 647 -0.06 -20.52 -15.32
CA GLU A 647 -0.33 -20.08 -13.94
C GLU A 647 -0.24 -21.23 -12.94
N ARG A 648 -0.85 -22.38 -13.23
CA ARG A 648 -0.71 -23.59 -12.40
C ARG A 648 0.74 -24.02 -12.28
N LEU A 649 1.46 -24.05 -13.40
CA LEU A 649 2.85 -24.51 -13.44
C LEU A 649 3.82 -23.52 -12.77
N ALA A 650 3.51 -22.22 -12.75
CA ALA A 650 4.31 -21.20 -12.07
C ALA A 650 4.32 -21.37 -10.54
N LYS A 651 3.31 -22.05 -9.98
CA LYS A 651 3.18 -22.34 -8.56
C LYS A 651 3.92 -23.61 -8.11
N ILE A 652 4.46 -24.38 -9.05
CA ILE A 652 5.15 -25.64 -8.75
C ILE A 652 6.55 -25.31 -8.21
N GLU A 653 6.84 -25.79 -7.01
CA GLU A 653 8.17 -25.68 -6.42
C GLU A 653 9.16 -26.66 -7.09
N SER A 654 10.45 -26.34 -7.04
CA SER A 654 11.50 -27.17 -7.67
C SER A 654 11.49 -28.65 -7.23
N GLY A 655 11.03 -28.93 -5.99
CA GLY A 655 10.90 -30.30 -5.46
C GLY A 655 9.78 -31.13 -6.11
N GLU A 656 8.80 -30.48 -6.73
CA GLU A 656 7.62 -31.12 -7.34
C GLU A 656 7.70 -31.16 -8.88
N ALA A 657 8.75 -30.57 -9.47
CA ALA A 657 8.89 -30.46 -10.93
C ALA A 657 8.86 -31.84 -11.63
N LEU A 658 9.51 -32.85 -11.04
CA LEU A 658 9.54 -34.19 -11.60
C LEU A 658 8.15 -34.85 -11.61
N ASP A 659 7.33 -34.61 -10.60
CA ASP A 659 5.99 -35.19 -10.51
C ASP A 659 5.03 -34.58 -11.54
N ASN A 660 5.32 -33.35 -11.97
CA ASN A 660 4.54 -32.61 -12.94
C ASN A 660 5.15 -32.63 -14.35
N ILE A 661 6.24 -33.36 -14.57
CA ILE A 661 7.01 -33.30 -15.82
C ILE A 661 6.16 -33.59 -17.06
N TYR A 662 5.31 -34.62 -17.02
CA TYR A 662 4.49 -35.00 -18.18
C TYR A 662 3.45 -33.95 -18.54
N GLU A 663 2.98 -33.18 -17.57
CA GLU A 663 2.12 -32.04 -17.82
C GLU A 663 2.92 -30.89 -18.45
N ALA A 664 4.14 -30.64 -17.95
CA ALA A 664 5.04 -29.62 -18.47
C ALA A 664 5.55 -29.94 -19.89
N LEU A 665 5.63 -31.22 -20.28
CA LEU A 665 6.24 -31.65 -21.55
C LEU A 665 5.63 -30.99 -22.79
N LYS A 666 4.33 -30.71 -22.76
CA LYS A 666 3.62 -30.07 -23.88
C LYS A 666 3.99 -28.60 -24.10
N TYR A 667 4.76 -27.99 -23.21
CA TYR A 667 5.14 -26.57 -23.32
C TYR A 667 6.59 -26.36 -23.81
N PHE A 668 7.48 -27.36 -23.68
CA PHE A 668 8.89 -27.19 -24.06
C PHE A 668 9.14 -27.10 -25.57
N ASN A 669 8.33 -27.78 -26.39
CA ASN A 669 8.50 -27.78 -27.85
C ASN A 669 7.20 -27.48 -28.62
N ALA A 670 6.24 -26.80 -28.00
CA ALA A 670 5.00 -26.42 -28.66
C ALA A 670 5.02 -24.94 -29.10
N LYS A 671 4.52 -24.71 -30.31
CA LYS A 671 4.05 -23.41 -30.79
C LYS A 671 2.66 -23.62 -31.40
N ILE A 672 1.86 -22.58 -31.52
CA ILE A 672 0.59 -22.69 -32.25
C ILE A 672 0.79 -22.25 -33.69
N ASP A 673 0.47 -23.10 -34.67
CA ASP A 673 0.45 -22.78 -36.10
C ASP A 673 -0.94 -22.94 -36.70
N GLY A 674 -1.67 -21.82 -36.77
CA GLY A 674 -3.00 -21.78 -37.36
C GLY A 674 -4.01 -22.28 -36.34
N LYS A 675 -4.77 -23.32 -36.68
CA LYS A 675 -5.75 -23.98 -35.80
C LYS A 675 -5.15 -25.11 -34.95
N TYR A 676 -3.85 -25.35 -35.05
CA TYR A 676 -3.20 -26.51 -34.44
C TYR A 676 -2.03 -26.11 -33.55
N ILE A 677 -1.87 -26.80 -32.42
CA ILE A 677 -0.60 -26.83 -31.69
C ILE A 677 0.37 -27.67 -32.55
N VAL A 678 1.45 -27.04 -33.03
CA VAL A 678 2.50 -27.69 -33.81
C VAL A 678 3.82 -27.60 -33.06
N ARG A 679 4.81 -28.40 -33.45
CA ARG A 679 6.12 -28.36 -32.80
C ARG A 679 6.92 -27.11 -33.19
N VAL A 680 7.70 -26.55 -32.25
CA VAL A 680 8.61 -25.43 -32.52
C VAL A 680 9.60 -25.83 -33.61
N SER A 681 10.19 -27.00 -33.47
CA SER A 681 10.96 -27.69 -34.49
C SER A 681 10.88 -29.20 -34.30
N GLU A 682 11.15 -29.95 -35.36
CA GLU A 682 11.45 -31.38 -35.31
C GLU A 682 12.96 -31.63 -35.14
N THR A 683 13.80 -30.59 -35.26
CA THR A 683 15.27 -30.70 -35.29
C THR A 683 15.99 -30.04 -34.11
N ASN A 684 15.25 -29.50 -33.13
CA ASN A 684 15.78 -28.75 -31.99
C ASN A 684 15.98 -29.55 -30.69
N CYS A 685 16.17 -30.86 -30.78
CA CYS A 685 16.23 -31.74 -29.61
C CYS A 685 17.27 -31.30 -28.56
N VAL A 686 18.42 -30.77 -28.98
CA VAL A 686 19.45 -30.18 -28.10
C VAL A 686 18.91 -29.03 -27.24
N ASN A 687 18.17 -28.09 -27.84
CA ASN A 687 17.59 -26.97 -27.09
C ASN A 687 16.47 -27.43 -26.15
N VAL A 688 15.76 -28.50 -26.52
CA VAL A 688 14.66 -29.03 -25.71
C VAL A 688 15.18 -29.73 -24.46
N VAL A 689 16.24 -30.53 -24.55
CA VAL A 689 16.79 -31.20 -23.36
C VAL A 689 17.36 -30.22 -22.33
N VAL A 690 17.88 -29.07 -22.80
CA VAL A 690 18.32 -27.98 -21.92
C VAL A 690 17.14 -27.34 -21.20
N ALA A 691 16.04 -27.06 -21.91
CA ALA A 691 14.83 -26.49 -21.32
C ALA A 691 14.18 -27.44 -20.28
N VAL A 692 14.20 -28.74 -20.55
CA VAL A 692 13.74 -29.76 -19.60
C VAL A 692 14.64 -29.83 -18.36
N GLU A 693 15.97 -29.81 -18.52
CA GLU A 693 16.88 -29.76 -17.36
C GLU A 693 16.68 -28.49 -16.51
N GLU A 694 16.47 -27.34 -17.15
CA GLU A 694 16.21 -26.08 -16.45
C GLU A 694 14.92 -26.17 -15.62
N TYR A 695 13.85 -26.75 -16.18
CA TYR A 695 12.61 -26.99 -15.44
C TYR A 695 12.80 -27.97 -14.28
N LEU A 696 13.51 -29.08 -14.48
CA LEU A 696 13.77 -30.06 -13.42
C LEU A 696 14.63 -29.48 -12.30
N LYS A 697 15.47 -28.48 -12.59
CA LYS A 697 16.28 -27.79 -11.60
C LYS A 697 15.52 -26.69 -10.85
N THR A 698 14.60 -26.01 -11.52
CA THR A 698 14.05 -24.73 -11.03
C THR A 698 12.53 -24.70 -10.86
N GLY A 699 11.81 -25.68 -11.39
CA GLY A 699 10.35 -25.64 -11.56
C GLY A 699 9.87 -24.71 -12.70
N LYS A 700 10.77 -23.96 -13.36
CA LYS A 700 10.40 -22.93 -14.35
C LYS A 700 10.38 -23.47 -15.77
N ILE A 701 9.31 -23.20 -16.50
CA ILE A 701 9.14 -23.65 -17.89
C ILE A 701 9.77 -22.64 -18.86
N THR A 702 10.60 -23.14 -19.77
CA THR A 702 11.15 -22.37 -20.89
C THR A 702 10.86 -23.07 -22.23
N THR A 703 10.28 -22.36 -23.19
CA THR A 703 10.06 -22.90 -24.54
C THR A 703 11.41 -23.03 -25.27
N ALA A 704 11.72 -24.19 -25.82
CA ALA A 704 12.96 -24.44 -26.55
C ALA A 704 13.08 -23.60 -27.82
N LEU A 705 14.30 -23.18 -28.16
CA LEU A 705 14.55 -22.45 -29.41
C LEU A 705 14.32 -23.34 -30.63
N HIS A 706 13.84 -22.74 -31.72
CA HIS A 706 13.95 -23.35 -33.04
C HIS A 706 15.42 -23.39 -33.46
N SER A 707 15.83 -24.51 -34.02
CA SER A 707 17.17 -24.70 -34.60
C SER A 707 17.12 -25.76 -35.69
N LYS A 708 18.12 -25.70 -36.59
CA LYS A 708 18.50 -26.86 -37.41
C LYS A 708 19.14 -27.93 -36.51
N VAL A 709 19.43 -29.09 -37.07
CA VAL A 709 20.19 -30.14 -36.37
C VAL A 709 21.46 -29.55 -35.76
N GLN A 710 21.65 -29.78 -34.47
CA GLN A 710 22.79 -29.28 -33.69
C GLN A 710 23.73 -30.42 -33.35
N ASP A 711 25.01 -30.08 -33.20
CA ASP A 711 25.99 -31.02 -32.67
C ASP A 711 25.74 -31.26 -31.18
N ILE A 712 25.85 -32.52 -30.74
CA ILE A 712 25.71 -32.90 -29.34
C ILE A 712 26.84 -32.32 -28.47
N TYR A 713 28.00 -32.01 -29.05
CA TYR A 713 29.13 -31.40 -28.32
C TYR A 713 28.79 -30.01 -27.76
N GLU A 714 27.70 -29.38 -28.24
CA GLU A 714 27.17 -28.17 -27.59
C GLU A 714 26.68 -28.44 -26.15
N LEU A 715 26.14 -29.64 -25.87
CA LEU A 715 25.73 -30.01 -24.52
C LEU A 715 26.93 -30.25 -23.60
N GLU A 716 28.03 -30.78 -24.12
CA GLU A 716 29.25 -30.96 -23.32
C GLU A 716 29.81 -29.61 -22.85
N LYS A 717 29.72 -28.57 -23.70
CA LYS A 717 30.08 -27.20 -23.33
C LYS A 717 29.13 -26.61 -22.29
N ILE A 718 27.83 -26.90 -22.38
CA ILE A 718 26.81 -26.36 -21.46
C ILE A 718 26.95 -26.96 -20.06
N TYR A 719 27.24 -28.27 -19.96
CA TYR A 719 27.30 -29.00 -18.69
C TYR A 719 28.73 -29.26 -18.19
N ASP A 720 29.74 -28.78 -18.90
CA ASP A 720 31.17 -28.96 -18.58
C ASP A 720 31.55 -30.43 -18.31
N ALA A 721 31.01 -31.34 -19.12
CA ALA A 721 31.21 -32.78 -18.98
C ALA A 721 31.14 -33.49 -20.33
N PRO A 722 31.95 -34.54 -20.57
CA PRO A 722 31.91 -35.29 -21.82
C PRO A 722 30.79 -36.33 -21.86
N PHE A 723 30.30 -36.66 -23.05
CA PHE A 723 29.45 -37.82 -23.28
C PHE A 723 30.23 -39.12 -23.11
N LEU A 724 29.74 -39.99 -22.24
CA LEU A 724 30.26 -41.34 -22.05
C LEU A 724 29.55 -42.31 -22.99
N SER A 725 30.30 -43.12 -23.74
CA SER A 725 29.71 -44.16 -24.59
C SER A 725 29.26 -45.35 -23.72
N MET A 726 27.97 -45.45 -23.46
CA MET A 726 27.39 -46.49 -22.61
C MET A 726 25.96 -46.84 -23.01
N GLY A 727 25.65 -48.14 -23.00
CA GLY A 727 24.29 -48.62 -23.26
C GLY A 727 23.35 -48.41 -22.06
N ILE A 728 22.04 -48.40 -22.34
CA ILE A 728 20.97 -48.22 -21.32
C ILE A 728 21.11 -49.14 -20.09
N PRO A 729 21.45 -50.44 -20.22
CA PRO A 729 21.65 -51.30 -19.04
C PRO A 729 22.80 -50.85 -18.15
N SER A 730 23.87 -50.30 -18.74
CA SER A 730 25.00 -49.76 -17.99
C SER A 730 24.63 -48.43 -17.33
N ILE A 731 23.92 -47.54 -18.04
CA ILE A 731 23.38 -46.28 -17.50
C ILE A 731 22.52 -46.57 -16.25
N SER A 732 21.64 -47.57 -16.31
CA SER A 732 20.75 -47.93 -15.19
C SER A 732 21.50 -48.39 -13.94
N LYS A 733 22.71 -48.94 -14.10
CA LYS A 733 23.56 -49.38 -12.99
C LYS A 733 24.41 -48.26 -12.40
N VAL A 734 24.85 -47.30 -13.22
CA VAL A 734 25.74 -46.22 -12.78
C VAL A 734 24.97 -45.03 -12.21
N MET A 735 23.74 -44.76 -12.70
CA MET A 735 22.90 -43.69 -12.19
C MET A 735 22.38 -44.02 -10.78
N LYS A 736 22.60 -43.11 -9.84
CA LYS A 736 22.04 -43.14 -8.49
C LYS A 736 20.65 -42.52 -8.46
N GLU A 737 19.85 -42.89 -7.46
CA GLU A 737 18.51 -42.33 -7.25
C GLU A 737 18.55 -40.80 -7.18
N GLY A 738 17.66 -40.13 -7.92
CA GLY A 738 17.61 -38.66 -8.04
C GLY A 738 18.60 -38.06 -9.05
N GLU A 739 19.53 -38.84 -9.62
CA GLU A 739 20.42 -38.34 -10.67
C GLU A 739 19.68 -38.12 -11.98
N ARG A 740 20.10 -37.07 -12.70
CA ARG A 740 19.62 -36.65 -14.00
C ARG A 740 20.74 -36.70 -15.03
N GLY A 741 20.34 -36.73 -16.30
CA GLY A 741 21.27 -36.64 -17.39
C GLY A 741 20.57 -36.57 -18.74
N ILE A 742 21.39 -36.59 -19.79
CA ILE A 742 20.95 -36.54 -21.18
C ILE A 742 21.51 -37.77 -21.90
N ILE A 743 20.66 -38.41 -22.70
CA ILE A 743 21.04 -39.53 -23.55
C ILE A 743 21.04 -39.06 -25.00
N PHE A 744 22.12 -39.38 -25.71
CA PHE A 744 22.19 -39.30 -27.16
C PHE A 744 22.02 -40.69 -27.77
N GLY A 745 20.99 -40.87 -28.60
CA GLY A 745 20.79 -42.06 -29.42
C GLY A 745 21.32 -41.85 -30.83
N TYR A 746 22.34 -42.62 -31.21
CA TYR A 746 22.95 -42.59 -32.54
C TYR A 746 22.22 -43.53 -33.50
N ARG A 747 22.00 -43.11 -34.75
CA ARG A 747 21.27 -43.89 -35.79
C ARG A 747 22.08 -44.27 -37.02
N GLY A 748 23.36 -43.91 -37.10
CA GLY A 748 24.21 -44.15 -38.27
C GLY A 748 24.77 -42.86 -38.86
N PHE A 749 25.66 -42.97 -39.86
CA PHE A 749 26.37 -41.82 -40.44
C PHE A 749 25.47 -40.88 -41.25
N ASP A 750 24.37 -41.40 -41.81
CA ASP A 750 23.47 -40.66 -42.71
C ASP A 750 22.10 -40.34 -42.08
N ILE A 751 21.92 -40.64 -40.78
CA ILE A 751 20.65 -40.44 -40.07
C ILE A 751 20.90 -39.64 -38.80
N ASP A 752 20.21 -38.51 -38.69
CA ASP A 752 20.27 -37.67 -37.50
C ASP A 752 19.92 -38.47 -36.24
N GLY A 753 20.82 -38.38 -35.25
CA GLY A 753 20.58 -38.89 -33.92
C GLY A 753 19.54 -38.06 -33.16
N HIS A 754 19.25 -38.46 -31.93
CA HIS A 754 18.27 -37.75 -31.07
C HIS A 754 18.77 -37.66 -29.64
N VAL A 755 18.46 -36.56 -28.95
CA VAL A 755 18.74 -36.40 -27.52
C VAL A 755 17.45 -36.29 -26.70
N PHE A 756 17.46 -36.88 -25.51
CA PHE A 756 16.36 -36.84 -24.54
C PHE A 756 16.90 -36.93 -23.11
N ASN A 757 16.15 -36.41 -22.13
CA ASN A 757 16.55 -36.43 -20.73
C ASN A 757 16.31 -37.82 -20.10
N VAL A 758 17.10 -38.16 -19.09
CA VAL A 758 16.95 -39.36 -18.28
C VAL A 758 17.07 -39.03 -16.80
N ILE A 759 16.23 -39.66 -15.97
CA ILE A 759 16.24 -39.49 -14.52
C ILE A 759 16.12 -40.86 -13.87
N LYS A 760 16.85 -41.07 -12.77
CA LYS A 760 16.66 -42.26 -11.92
C LYS A 760 15.63 -41.94 -10.83
N LYS A 761 14.45 -42.55 -10.92
CA LYS A 761 13.37 -42.44 -9.93
C LYS A 761 12.81 -43.82 -9.60
N ASP A 762 12.59 -44.10 -8.32
CA ASP A 762 12.05 -45.34 -7.77
C ASP A 762 12.82 -46.57 -8.29
N GLY A 763 14.15 -46.46 -8.38
CA GLY A 763 15.04 -47.50 -8.90
C GLY A 763 14.95 -47.72 -10.42
N LYS A 764 14.13 -46.96 -11.15
CA LYS A 764 13.91 -47.06 -12.60
C LYS A 764 14.44 -45.84 -13.34
N LEU A 765 14.78 -46.03 -14.62
CA LEU A 765 15.11 -44.92 -15.50
C LEU A 765 13.82 -44.38 -16.15
N MET A 766 13.55 -43.10 -15.95
CA MET A 766 12.52 -42.34 -16.65
C MET A 766 13.16 -41.64 -17.84
N PHE A 767 12.66 -41.89 -19.05
CA PHE A 767 13.16 -41.24 -20.27
C PHE A 767 12.16 -40.20 -20.77
N ILE A 768 12.60 -38.95 -20.82
CA ILE A 768 11.76 -37.78 -21.02
C ILE A 768 12.12 -37.14 -22.37
N ASP A 769 11.19 -37.18 -23.32
CA ASP A 769 11.35 -36.59 -24.64
C ASP A 769 10.44 -35.36 -24.75
N GLY A 770 10.96 -34.22 -24.28
CA GLY A 770 10.29 -32.93 -24.38
C GLY A 770 10.07 -32.47 -25.82
N GLN A 771 10.81 -33.01 -26.79
CA GLN A 771 10.65 -32.61 -28.19
C GLN A 771 9.34 -33.18 -28.74
N SER A 772 9.06 -34.44 -28.42
CA SER A 772 7.83 -35.12 -28.81
C SER A 772 6.65 -34.87 -27.85
N GLY A 773 6.92 -34.31 -26.67
CA GLY A 773 5.94 -34.02 -25.61
C GLY A 773 5.54 -35.25 -24.79
N LYS A 774 6.34 -36.32 -24.77
CA LYS A 774 6.04 -37.61 -24.14
C LYS A 774 7.30 -38.36 -23.69
N GLY A 775 7.18 -39.60 -23.23
CA GLY A 775 8.34 -40.44 -22.91
C GLY A 775 9.14 -40.84 -24.17
N ALA A 776 10.47 -40.96 -24.04
CA ALA A 776 11.34 -41.29 -25.17
C ALA A 776 11.13 -42.72 -25.68
N ASN A 777 11.08 -42.88 -27.01
CA ASN A 777 10.99 -44.20 -27.64
C ASN A 777 12.37 -44.77 -27.95
N LEU A 778 12.89 -45.62 -27.05
CA LEU A 778 14.21 -46.26 -27.20
C LEU A 778 14.32 -47.22 -28.39
N LYS A 779 13.21 -47.63 -29.00
CA LYS A 779 13.18 -48.53 -30.17
C LYS A 779 13.17 -47.78 -31.50
N ASN A 780 13.37 -46.45 -31.48
CA ASN A 780 13.31 -45.60 -32.66
C ASN A 780 14.63 -45.62 -33.48
N GLY A 781 15.08 -46.83 -33.86
CA GLY A 781 16.19 -47.05 -34.78
C GLY A 781 17.61 -46.75 -34.24
N PHE A 782 17.80 -46.67 -32.93
CA PHE A 782 19.11 -46.37 -32.35
C PHE A 782 20.05 -47.58 -32.37
N ILE A 783 21.29 -47.36 -32.83
CA ILE A 783 22.37 -48.35 -32.93
C ILE A 783 23.24 -48.33 -31.67
N SER A 784 23.47 -47.15 -31.10
CA SER A 784 24.24 -46.98 -29.87
C SER A 784 23.75 -45.77 -29.07
N PHE A 785 24.13 -45.74 -27.79
CA PHE A 785 23.77 -44.65 -26.88
C PHE A 785 25.02 -44.04 -26.24
N LYS A 786 24.95 -42.74 -25.97
CA LYS A 786 25.88 -42.02 -25.11
C LYS A 786 25.11 -41.33 -23.98
N TYR A 787 25.77 -41.14 -22.85
CA TYR A 787 25.20 -40.54 -21.64
C TYR A 787 26.03 -39.36 -21.15
N LEU A 788 25.35 -38.28 -20.79
CA LEU A 788 25.92 -37.10 -20.17
C LEU A 788 25.21 -36.87 -18.83
N LYS A 789 25.96 -36.79 -17.74
CA LYS A 789 25.43 -36.48 -16.41
C LYS A 789 25.27 -34.97 -16.24
N THR A 790 24.17 -34.52 -15.62
CA THR A 790 23.84 -33.07 -15.52
C THR A 790 23.77 -32.51 -14.10
N ASN A 791 23.86 -33.35 -13.05
CA ASN A 791 23.84 -32.91 -11.64
C ASN A 791 24.61 -33.81 -10.69
#